data_AF-A0A932WGC1-F1
#
_entry.id   AF-A0A932WGC1-F1
#
_cell.length_a   1.000
_cell.length_b   1.000
_cell.length_c   1.000
_cell.angle_alpha   90.00
_cell.angle_beta   90.00
_cell.angle_gamma   90.00
#
_symmetry.space_group_name_H-M   'P 1'
#
loop_
_entity.id
_entity.type
_entity.pdbx_description
1 polymer ?
#
loop_
_entity_poly.entity_id
_entity_poly.type
_entity_poly.pdbx_seq_one_letter_code
_entity_poly.pdbx_strand_id
1 'polypeptide(L)'
;MEKIKETPYSDTDRMRLRGLIRLSSEVIAHYWPMRNFVHHNPLHGLEHLPFEEAVELGNQFLGGKGYLAAERYREYLRAGRILPQQIDAALKPSTRDQQVAVGQYHLSHAQVLRACLVDGIGGAAIPEEETLHLMIDRSSDRSFIDALAGRLSAVLKPPSLLEAMRAEAEADRAALVLRVTPSTWCDRVLGGGITEQINGEIVKWCGAFLDEGQAAWPMPGREKGFYLAWKTLAAMEWSPCEIPDARRKIAALPEEPEDALLESLTALGIPSESWQEYLTLHLAALPGWTGFIKWRADQADYEWQQAYPADLTQYLAVRLWYVRELVEIQCREELGIAGTVDALSAYLQRRPGAYFLRRARVAGRLPADYTEKVDRLRAAGGAPEMQEDQWERLAEAYAAEYGAGHDLAVRRAAALRLRTLTNALAIDPASLLETPPEALKTLLDWIDAFPESEQGPVWLKALEAGYQDQLLNKLMASEILSPRANASAEGEAHAASSVSEDRALPVGARGVGASEDSPKANRAGHPIESPATQAPLMIRPQAQAVFCIDVRSEPFRRQLEGVGDYETFGFAGFFTVFIRYQGLGSHHETDQFPVIMKAKNLVRELHRPYQGRRLSRYLSGNHLLHTAHQLLVDLKENVVTPYVVVESVGWFYALPLIGKTVFTAWYRNLTERLRHALAPAIATSLTIDKLTRKEVEEMIAAEQRGIIRRALQQEFGERDLNLSLERLEALRRRALDETDPMPPTAAPPRRYALSAEEENAFIETLRTRYQINRRGLFARMERITRTGFTLQEQLFTVETALRLMGLTETSPGWSSSAVMGARRRTIRSRRRSTAAPAAATRENRTRGSSRRWRIGRSSGRGSPKTGL
;
A
#
# COMPACT_ATOMS: atom_id res chain seq x y z
N MET A 1 30.15 8.60 51.79
CA MET A 1 29.17 9.52 51.17
C MET A 1 29.46 9.51 49.69
N GLU A 2 28.60 8.90 48.89
CA GLU A 2 28.65 9.08 47.44
C GLU A 2 28.26 10.52 47.11
N LYS A 3 28.88 11.10 46.08
CA LYS A 3 28.34 12.33 45.50
C LYS A 3 27.09 11.94 44.72
N ILE A 4 25.93 12.32 45.23
CA ILE A 4 24.71 12.36 44.40
C ILE A 4 25.06 13.27 43.21
N LYS A 5 25.08 12.70 42.00
CA LYS A 5 25.06 13.52 40.78
C LYS A 5 23.69 14.16 40.74
N GLU A 6 23.61 15.45 41.01
CA GLU A 6 22.43 16.24 40.69
C GLU A 6 22.26 16.18 39.17
N THR A 7 21.23 15.49 38.68
CA THR A 7 20.93 15.46 37.25
C THR A 7 20.33 16.82 36.86
N PRO A 8 20.78 17.45 35.76
CA PRO A 8 20.35 18.81 35.41
C PRO A 8 18.87 18.91 35.01
N TYR A 9 18.22 17.77 34.76
CA TYR A 9 16.80 17.66 34.41
C TYR A 9 16.03 16.91 35.49
N SER A 10 14.76 17.28 35.68
CA SER A 10 13.84 16.62 36.62
C SER A 10 13.07 15.49 35.96
N ASP A 11 12.50 14.58 36.75
CA ASP A 11 11.60 13.55 36.23
C ASP A 11 10.36 14.13 35.53
N THR A 12 9.94 15.35 35.88
CA THR A 12 8.88 16.09 35.18
C THR A 12 9.28 16.40 33.74
N ASP A 13 10.54 16.77 33.51
CA ASP A 13 11.07 17.10 32.18
C ASP A 13 11.21 15.82 31.34
N ARG A 14 11.71 14.74 31.95
CA ARG A 14 11.77 13.39 31.33
C ARG A 14 10.38 12.89 30.94
N MET A 15 9.38 13.05 31.82
CA MET A 15 7.98 12.69 31.54
C MET A 15 7.36 13.57 30.44
N ARG A 16 7.60 14.88 30.45
CA ARG A 16 7.16 15.81 29.39
C ARG A 16 7.76 15.42 28.04
N LEU A 17 9.06 15.11 28.00
CA LEU A 17 9.77 14.68 26.81
C LEU A 17 9.20 13.37 26.23
N ARG A 18 9.01 12.34 27.08
CA ARG A 18 8.35 11.08 26.68
C ARG A 18 6.94 11.32 26.11
N GLY A 19 6.19 12.26 26.69
CA GLY A 19 4.89 12.69 26.19
C GLY A 19 4.96 13.33 24.80
N LEU A 20 5.87 14.29 24.60
CA LEU A 20 6.10 14.95 23.31
C LEU A 20 6.56 13.97 22.22
N ILE A 21 7.50 13.07 22.53
CA ILE A 21 7.97 12.01 21.61
C ILE A 21 6.79 11.13 21.16
N ARG A 22 5.86 10.81 22.06
CA ARG A 22 4.68 10.02 21.70
C ARG A 22 3.80 10.76 20.69
N LEU A 23 3.52 12.04 20.91
CA LEU A 23 2.76 12.90 19.98
C LEU A 23 3.48 13.05 18.63
N SER A 24 4.77 13.38 18.64
CA SER A 24 5.62 13.46 17.44
C SER A 24 5.67 12.15 16.64
N SER A 25 5.41 11.00 17.30
CA SER A 25 5.37 9.71 16.63
C SER A 25 4.04 9.40 15.93
N GLU A 26 2.96 10.17 16.14
CA GLU A 26 1.62 9.78 15.69
C GLU A 26 1.52 9.66 14.16
N VAL A 27 2.26 10.49 13.41
CA VAL A 27 2.37 10.43 11.94
C VAL A 27 3.14 9.20 11.42
N ILE A 28 3.80 8.45 12.31
CA ILE A 28 4.54 7.22 11.98
C ILE A 28 3.65 6.01 12.27
N ALA A 29 3.20 5.34 11.21
CA ALA A 29 2.28 4.21 11.34
C ALA A 29 2.96 2.91 11.79
N HIS A 30 2.17 2.05 12.45
CA HIS A 30 2.60 0.77 13.01
C HIS A 30 2.69 -0.34 11.95
N TYR A 31 3.76 -0.34 11.15
CA TYR A 31 3.92 -1.26 10.00
C TYR A 31 4.53 -2.64 10.33
N TRP A 32 4.73 -3.03 11.59
CA TRP A 32 5.34 -4.31 11.97
C TRP A 32 4.38 -5.18 12.82
N PRO A 33 4.47 -6.53 12.81
CA PRO A 33 5.33 -7.37 11.97
C PRO A 33 4.64 -7.70 10.64
N MET A 34 5.35 -7.49 9.52
CA MET A 34 4.85 -7.77 8.16
C MET A 34 4.81 -9.29 7.85
N ARG A 35 4.03 -10.05 8.62
CA ARG A 35 3.82 -11.50 8.43
C ARG A 35 2.89 -11.84 7.27
N ASN A 36 2.16 -10.84 6.75
CA ASN A 36 1.26 -10.92 5.59
C ASN A 36 1.35 -9.60 4.80
N PHE A 37 0.81 -9.57 3.57
CA PHE A 37 0.76 -8.34 2.77
C PHE A 37 -0.01 -7.21 3.49
N VAL A 38 0.62 -6.04 3.56
CA VAL A 38 0.08 -4.81 4.14
C VAL A 38 -1.08 -4.28 3.29
N HIS A 39 -2.12 -3.81 3.98
CA HIS A 39 -3.32 -3.17 3.41
C HIS A 39 -3.68 -1.87 4.17
N HIS A 40 -2.73 -1.30 4.89
CA HIS A 40 -2.93 -0.15 5.77
C HIS A 40 -2.82 1.18 5.02
N ASN A 41 -3.50 2.20 5.55
CA ASN A 41 -3.54 3.55 5.01
C ASN A 41 -2.14 4.22 5.06
N PRO A 42 -1.62 4.74 3.94
CA PRO A 42 -0.38 5.53 3.94
C PRO A 42 -0.44 6.80 4.80
N LEU A 43 -1.65 7.34 5.04
CA LEU A 43 -1.91 8.51 5.87
C LEU A 43 -2.38 8.12 7.30
N HIS A 44 -1.94 6.96 7.80
CA HIS A 44 -2.32 6.48 9.13
C HIS A 44 -1.74 7.36 10.25
N GLY A 45 -2.62 7.81 11.14
CA GLY A 45 -2.36 8.85 12.15
C GLY A 45 -2.98 10.20 11.76
N LEU A 46 -3.26 10.41 10.46
CA LEU A 46 -3.80 11.65 9.91
C LEU A 46 -5.29 11.56 9.53
N GLU A 47 -5.97 10.43 9.76
CA GLU A 47 -7.38 10.23 9.38
C GLU A 47 -8.39 11.12 10.11
N HIS A 48 -7.94 11.90 11.09
CA HIS A 48 -8.75 12.88 11.82
C HIS A 48 -8.78 14.25 11.12
N LEU A 49 -7.95 14.46 10.10
CA LEU A 49 -7.86 15.69 9.31
C LEU A 49 -8.65 15.57 7.99
N PRO A 50 -9.01 16.69 7.34
CA PRO A 50 -9.40 16.71 5.93
C PRO A 50 -8.36 16.03 5.03
N PHE A 51 -8.80 15.41 3.93
CA PHE A 51 -7.91 14.63 3.06
C PHE A 51 -6.77 15.48 2.47
N GLU A 52 -7.06 16.72 2.09
CA GLU A 52 -6.07 17.67 1.59
C GLU A 52 -4.97 17.95 2.62
N GLU A 53 -5.34 18.28 3.86
CA GLU A 53 -4.40 18.53 4.97
C GLU A 53 -3.59 17.28 5.33
N ALA A 54 -4.24 16.11 5.38
CA ALA A 54 -3.56 14.83 5.62
C ALA A 54 -2.55 14.51 4.50
N VAL A 55 -2.86 14.85 3.25
CA VAL A 55 -1.93 14.71 2.12
C VAL A 55 -0.76 15.68 2.22
N GLU A 56 -0.98 16.94 2.60
CA GLU A 56 0.09 17.92 2.75
C GLU A 56 1.10 17.51 3.84
N LEU A 57 0.61 17.07 5.00
CA LEU A 57 1.47 16.54 6.07
C LEU A 57 2.12 15.21 5.68
N GLY A 58 1.40 14.33 4.97
CA GLY A 58 1.96 13.10 4.40
C GLY A 58 3.09 13.35 3.38
N ASN A 59 3.02 14.46 2.64
CA ASN A 59 4.09 14.91 1.75
C ASN A 59 5.27 15.48 2.55
N GLN A 60 5.00 16.40 3.50
CA GLN A 60 6.02 17.01 4.36
C GLN A 60 6.84 15.98 5.15
N PHE A 61 6.19 14.97 5.74
CA PHE A 61 6.86 14.01 6.61
C PHE A 61 7.30 12.73 5.90
N LEU A 62 6.48 12.18 4.99
CA LEU A 62 6.73 10.85 4.38
C LEU A 62 7.16 10.93 2.90
N GLY A 63 7.28 12.14 2.33
CA GLY A 63 7.63 12.34 0.91
C GLY A 63 6.54 11.87 -0.08
N GLY A 64 5.34 11.55 0.41
CA GLY A 64 4.24 11.07 -0.40
C GLY A 64 3.55 12.19 -1.15
N LYS A 65 3.73 12.28 -2.47
CA LYS A 65 3.17 13.37 -3.31
C LYS A 65 1.64 13.54 -3.26
N GLY A 66 0.91 12.53 -2.77
CA GLY A 66 -0.55 12.53 -2.60
C GLY A 66 -1.36 12.43 -3.89
N TYR A 67 -1.12 13.36 -4.82
CA TYR A 67 -1.79 13.46 -6.11
C TYR A 67 -0.92 12.91 -7.24
N LEU A 68 -1.55 12.55 -8.37
CA LEU A 68 -0.83 12.32 -9.62
C LEU A 68 -0.25 13.65 -10.14
N ALA A 69 0.84 13.58 -10.91
CA ALA A 69 1.37 14.76 -11.60
C ALA A 69 0.31 15.34 -12.57
N ALA A 70 0.23 16.67 -12.67
CA ALA A 70 -0.80 17.37 -13.43
C ALA A 70 -0.92 16.89 -14.89
N GLU A 71 0.21 16.59 -15.54
CA GLU A 71 0.22 16.07 -16.92
C GLU A 71 -0.54 14.73 -17.07
N ARG A 72 -0.54 13.88 -16.03
CA ARG A 72 -1.32 12.62 -16.03
C ARG A 72 -2.82 12.87 -15.95
N TYR A 73 -3.26 13.96 -15.32
CA TYR A 73 -4.66 14.38 -15.38
C TYR A 73 -5.00 15.05 -16.72
N ARG A 74 -4.08 15.83 -17.31
CA ARG A 74 -4.23 16.35 -18.69
C ARG A 74 -4.34 15.22 -19.72
N GLU A 75 -3.58 14.14 -19.57
CA GLU A 75 -3.77 12.89 -20.35
C GLU A 75 -5.16 12.30 -20.16
N TYR A 76 -5.70 12.26 -18.93
CA TYR A 76 -7.04 11.74 -18.66
C TYR A 76 -8.15 12.62 -19.26
N LEU A 77 -7.95 13.95 -19.33
CA LEU A 77 -8.81 14.87 -20.07
C LEU A 77 -8.74 14.62 -21.58
N ARG A 78 -7.53 14.54 -22.16
CA ARG A 78 -7.33 14.23 -23.59
C ARG A 78 -7.93 12.86 -23.98
N ALA A 79 -7.94 11.90 -23.06
CA ALA A 79 -8.54 10.58 -23.23
C ALA A 79 -10.03 10.50 -22.86
N GLY A 80 -10.70 11.61 -22.54
CA GLY A 80 -12.14 11.64 -22.21
C GLY A 80 -12.53 10.95 -20.90
N ARG A 81 -11.57 10.65 -20.01
CA ARG A 81 -11.83 10.11 -18.66
C ARG A 81 -12.19 11.21 -17.67
N ILE A 82 -11.79 12.45 -17.95
CA ILE A 82 -12.28 13.68 -17.31
C ILE A 82 -12.93 14.50 -18.43
N LEU A 83 -14.12 15.05 -18.18
CA LEU A 83 -14.81 15.93 -19.13
C LEU A 83 -14.61 17.41 -18.77
N PRO A 84 -14.60 18.34 -19.74
CA PRO A 84 -14.49 19.78 -19.49
C PRO A 84 -15.45 20.30 -18.40
N GLN A 85 -16.71 19.88 -18.44
CA GLN A 85 -17.76 20.31 -17.51
C GLN A 85 -17.47 19.91 -16.05
N GLN A 86 -16.72 18.81 -15.84
CA GLN A 86 -16.34 18.34 -14.51
C GLN A 86 -15.19 19.17 -13.93
N ILE A 87 -14.29 19.69 -14.78
CA ILE A 87 -13.28 20.68 -14.40
C ILE A 87 -13.96 22.01 -14.06
N ASP A 88 -14.88 22.47 -14.91
CA ASP A 88 -15.63 23.72 -14.69
C ASP A 88 -16.46 23.65 -13.38
N ALA A 89 -17.04 22.50 -13.06
CA ALA A 89 -17.73 22.25 -11.80
C ALA A 89 -16.78 22.18 -10.58
N ALA A 90 -15.63 21.50 -10.70
CA ALA A 90 -14.64 21.38 -9.63
C ALA A 90 -13.93 22.71 -9.31
N LEU A 91 -13.77 23.60 -10.31
CA LEU A 91 -13.21 24.95 -10.14
C LEU A 91 -14.16 25.91 -9.42
N LYS A 92 -15.47 25.71 -9.52
CA LYS A 92 -16.49 26.67 -9.08
C LYS A 92 -16.31 27.23 -7.65
N PRO A 93 -15.84 26.48 -6.63
CA PRO A 93 -15.56 27.04 -5.29
C PRO A 93 -14.41 28.05 -5.28
N SER A 94 -13.45 27.93 -6.19
CA SER A 94 -12.24 28.78 -6.28
C SER A 94 -12.40 29.96 -7.25
N THR A 95 -13.50 30.04 -8.01
CA THR A 95 -13.73 31.10 -8.99
C THR A 95 -14.37 32.33 -8.37
N ARG A 96 -13.80 33.51 -8.65
CA ARG A 96 -14.39 34.82 -8.32
C ARG A 96 -15.23 35.33 -9.48
N ASP A 97 -16.32 36.04 -9.21
CA ASP A 97 -17.11 36.72 -10.24
C ASP A 97 -16.42 38.03 -10.63
N GLN A 98 -15.35 37.90 -11.42
CA GLN A 98 -14.51 38.98 -11.92
C GLN A 98 -14.17 38.74 -13.38
N GLN A 99 -14.12 39.82 -14.17
CA GLN A 99 -13.76 39.79 -15.58
C GLN A 99 -12.75 40.90 -15.90
N VAL A 100 -11.82 40.61 -16.82
CA VAL A 100 -10.82 41.54 -17.34
C VAL A 100 -11.00 41.66 -18.85
N ALA A 101 -11.01 42.89 -19.37
CA ALA A 101 -11.02 43.14 -20.81
C ALA A 101 -9.62 42.94 -21.41
N VAL A 102 -9.54 42.21 -22.52
CA VAL A 102 -8.31 41.94 -23.29
C VAL A 102 -8.61 42.25 -24.76
N GLY A 103 -8.26 43.46 -25.21
CA GLY A 103 -8.74 43.99 -26.49
C GLY A 103 -10.27 43.96 -26.57
N GLN A 104 -10.82 43.24 -27.55
CA GLN A 104 -12.27 43.03 -27.73
C GLN A 104 -12.88 41.88 -26.88
N TYR A 105 -12.05 41.13 -26.14
CA TYR A 105 -12.48 39.94 -25.40
C TYR A 105 -12.68 40.25 -23.90
N HIS A 106 -13.59 39.55 -23.24
CA HIS A 106 -13.73 39.58 -21.78
C HIS A 106 -13.34 38.21 -21.19
N LEU A 107 -12.30 38.20 -20.37
CA LEU A 107 -11.80 37.02 -19.67
C LEU A 107 -12.32 36.97 -18.25
N SER A 108 -13.09 35.92 -17.92
CA SER A 108 -13.46 35.62 -16.54
C SER A 108 -12.35 34.89 -15.79
N HIS A 109 -12.31 35.08 -14.47
CA HIS A 109 -11.43 34.35 -13.55
C HIS A 109 -11.51 32.82 -13.77
N ALA A 110 -12.71 32.30 -14.04
CA ALA A 110 -12.94 30.88 -14.31
C ALA A 110 -12.19 30.37 -15.56
N GLN A 111 -12.20 31.13 -16.66
CA GLN A 111 -11.47 30.76 -17.88
C GLN A 111 -9.95 30.72 -17.66
N VAL A 112 -9.42 31.64 -16.84
CA VAL A 112 -7.98 31.69 -16.52
C VAL A 112 -7.56 30.51 -15.64
N LEU A 113 -8.30 30.19 -14.57
CA LEU A 113 -7.98 29.01 -13.73
C LEU A 113 -8.07 27.69 -14.53
N ARG A 114 -9.06 27.60 -15.42
CA ARG A 114 -9.26 26.44 -16.31
C ARG A 114 -8.08 26.25 -17.26
N ALA A 115 -7.59 27.31 -17.88
CA ALA A 115 -6.40 27.25 -18.72
C ALA A 115 -5.12 26.93 -17.92
N CYS A 116 -5.02 27.39 -16.66
CA CYS A 116 -3.90 27.04 -15.78
C CYS A 116 -3.82 25.53 -15.50
N LEU A 117 -4.97 24.86 -15.34
CA LEU A 117 -5.05 23.39 -15.24
C LEU A 117 -4.73 22.72 -16.59
N VAL A 118 -5.54 23.01 -17.60
CA VAL A 118 -5.59 22.25 -18.88
C VAL A 118 -4.31 22.43 -19.70
N ASP A 119 -3.78 23.65 -19.74
CA ASP A 119 -2.67 24.05 -20.61
C ASP A 119 -1.38 24.35 -19.83
N GLY A 120 -1.40 24.23 -18.50
CA GLY A 120 -0.21 24.30 -17.65
C GLY A 120 0.41 25.69 -17.49
N ILE A 121 -0.37 26.77 -17.65
CA ILE A 121 0.15 28.16 -17.69
C ILE A 121 0.80 28.59 -16.36
N GLY A 122 0.29 28.11 -15.23
CA GLY A 122 0.93 28.22 -13.91
C GLY A 122 1.81 27.01 -13.53
N GLY A 123 1.84 25.98 -14.40
CA GLY A 123 2.56 24.72 -14.26
C GLY A 123 3.87 24.70 -15.05
N ALA A 124 4.66 25.75 -14.90
CA ALA A 124 6.04 25.79 -15.33
C ALA A 124 6.88 26.42 -14.23
N ALA A 125 7.84 25.67 -13.70
CA ALA A 125 9.03 26.31 -13.13
C ALA A 125 9.60 27.19 -14.25
N ILE A 126 9.77 28.49 -14.00
CA ILE A 126 10.47 29.38 -14.93
C ILE A 126 11.84 28.73 -15.15
N PRO A 127 12.20 28.34 -16.40
CA PRO A 127 13.50 27.74 -16.65
C PRO A 127 14.59 28.66 -16.13
N GLU A 128 15.67 28.09 -15.60
CA GLU A 128 16.82 28.86 -15.09
C GLU A 128 17.18 29.97 -16.08
N GLU A 129 17.47 31.18 -15.59
CA GLU A 129 17.29 32.41 -16.39
C GLU A 129 17.97 32.35 -17.77
N GLU A 130 19.18 31.80 -17.85
CA GLU A 130 19.90 31.53 -19.09
C GLU A 130 19.11 30.63 -20.08
N THR A 131 18.50 29.54 -19.60
CA THR A 131 17.61 28.67 -20.36
C THR A 131 16.35 29.41 -20.83
N LEU A 132 15.71 30.22 -19.97
CA LEU A 132 14.56 31.04 -20.36
C LEU A 132 14.93 32.03 -21.47
N HIS A 133 16.05 32.74 -21.31
CA HIS A 133 16.57 33.67 -22.32
C HIS A 133 16.87 32.95 -23.64
N LEU A 134 17.55 31.80 -23.61
CA LEU A 134 17.85 30.99 -24.79
C LEU A 134 16.59 30.42 -25.48
N MET A 135 15.55 30.04 -24.72
CA MET A 135 14.27 29.59 -25.28
C MET A 135 13.54 30.73 -26.00
N ILE A 136 13.44 31.90 -25.36
CA ILE A 136 12.75 33.07 -25.93
C ILE A 136 13.50 33.64 -27.12
N ASP A 137 14.83 33.74 -27.05
CA ASP A 137 15.66 34.28 -28.13
C ASP A 137 15.68 33.40 -29.38
N ARG A 138 15.35 32.11 -29.26
CA ARG A 138 15.15 31.16 -30.36
C ARG A 138 13.69 31.07 -30.85
N SER A 139 12.74 31.69 -30.16
CA SER A 139 11.31 31.61 -30.52
C SER A 139 10.94 32.57 -31.66
N SER A 140 9.94 32.20 -32.47
CA SER A 140 9.30 33.09 -33.45
C SER A 140 8.71 34.34 -32.80
N ASP A 141 8.25 34.20 -31.56
CA ASP A 141 7.47 35.18 -30.84
C ASP A 141 8.35 36.14 -30.01
N ARG A 142 9.69 36.05 -30.14
CA ARG A 142 10.67 36.87 -29.40
C ARG A 142 10.30 38.35 -29.36
N SER A 143 10.06 38.96 -30.53
CA SER A 143 9.76 40.40 -30.65
C SER A 143 8.44 40.78 -29.98
N PHE A 144 7.46 39.89 -29.99
CA PHE A 144 6.19 40.05 -29.28
C PHE A 144 6.37 39.94 -27.77
N ILE A 145 7.14 38.94 -27.30
CA ILE A 145 7.44 38.71 -25.89
C ILE A 145 8.25 39.89 -25.32
N ASP A 146 9.26 40.38 -26.03
CA ASP A 146 10.05 41.55 -25.64
C ASP A 146 9.19 42.84 -25.59
N ALA A 147 8.29 43.05 -26.57
CA ALA A 147 7.37 44.17 -26.55
C ALA A 147 6.38 44.11 -25.37
N LEU A 148 5.83 42.92 -25.07
CA LEU A 148 4.91 42.72 -23.96
C LEU A 148 5.61 42.84 -22.60
N ALA A 149 6.83 42.31 -22.45
CA ALA A 149 7.67 42.49 -21.27
C ALA A 149 8.01 43.98 -21.04
N GLY A 150 8.24 44.74 -22.11
CA GLY A 150 8.40 46.19 -22.07
C GLY A 150 7.16 46.91 -21.50
N ARG A 151 5.95 46.53 -21.93
CA ARG A 151 4.68 47.08 -21.39
C ARG A 151 4.45 46.68 -19.93
N LEU A 152 4.84 45.47 -19.54
CA LEU A 152 4.74 45.01 -18.14
C LEU A 152 5.66 45.80 -17.19
N SER A 153 6.75 46.43 -17.65
CA SER A 153 7.69 47.15 -16.78
C SER A 153 7.08 48.30 -15.95
N ALA A 154 5.93 48.85 -16.38
CA ALA A 154 5.20 49.88 -15.64
C ALA A 154 4.57 49.34 -14.34
N VAL A 155 4.09 48.09 -14.35
CA VAL A 155 3.26 47.47 -13.30
C VAL A 155 3.91 46.28 -12.61
N LEU A 156 4.81 45.57 -13.29
CA LEU A 156 5.57 44.44 -12.80
C LEU A 156 7.00 44.89 -12.52
N LYS A 157 7.18 45.40 -11.30
CA LYS A 157 8.46 45.70 -10.69
C LYS A 157 8.75 44.54 -9.72
N PRO A 158 9.57 43.55 -10.11
CA PRO A 158 10.00 42.54 -9.15
C PRO A 158 10.82 43.20 -8.02
N PRO A 159 10.99 42.52 -6.87
CA PRO A 159 12.03 42.91 -5.91
C PRO A 159 13.39 42.92 -6.62
N SER A 160 14.27 43.86 -6.26
CA SER A 160 15.66 43.80 -6.72
C SER A 160 16.32 42.49 -6.26
N LEU A 161 17.36 42.03 -6.93
CA LEU A 161 17.95 40.71 -6.61
C LEU A 161 18.44 40.62 -5.14
N LEU A 162 18.90 41.74 -4.55
CA LEU A 162 19.24 41.82 -3.12
C LEU A 162 18.02 41.73 -2.18
N GLU A 163 16.85 42.20 -2.60
CA GLU A 163 15.59 42.03 -1.87
C GLU A 163 15.05 40.61 -2.02
N ALA A 164 15.22 39.98 -3.19
CA ALA A 164 14.90 38.58 -3.41
C ALA A 164 15.77 37.66 -2.54
N MET A 165 17.09 37.88 -2.49
CA MET A 165 18.02 37.17 -1.58
C MET A 165 17.59 37.28 -0.12
N ARG A 166 17.17 38.47 0.33
CA ARG A 166 16.67 38.71 1.70
C ARG A 166 15.35 37.99 1.98
N ALA A 167 14.41 38.01 1.03
CA ALA A 167 13.14 37.30 1.15
C ALA A 167 13.34 35.77 1.19
N GLU A 168 14.26 35.24 0.40
CA GLU A 168 14.63 33.81 0.40
C GLU A 168 15.30 33.40 1.72
N ALA A 169 16.22 34.21 2.24
CA ALA A 169 16.85 33.97 3.54
C ALA A 169 15.84 34.01 4.71
N GLU A 170 14.91 34.96 4.70
CA GLU A 170 13.84 35.07 5.71
C GLU A 170 12.84 33.91 5.62
N ALA A 171 12.50 33.45 4.42
CA ALA A 171 11.61 32.30 4.22
C ALA A 171 12.24 30.99 4.75
N ASP A 172 13.52 30.73 4.44
CA ASP A 172 14.22 29.57 5.01
C ASP A 172 14.46 29.72 6.52
N ARG A 173 14.64 30.94 7.04
CA ARG A 173 14.71 31.21 8.49
C ARG A 173 13.40 30.88 9.20
N ALA A 174 12.26 31.23 8.61
CA ALA A 174 10.94 30.87 9.14
C ALA A 174 10.60 29.37 8.98
N ALA A 175 11.27 28.67 8.05
CA ALA A 175 11.10 27.23 7.83
C ALA A 175 12.04 26.36 8.69
N LEU A 176 13.11 26.93 9.25
CA LEU A 176 14.06 26.24 10.13
C LEU A 176 13.34 25.68 11.37
N VAL A 177 13.75 24.49 11.83
CA VAL A 177 13.12 23.68 12.89
C VAL A 177 11.72 23.14 12.55
N LEU A 178 10.82 23.96 11.99
CA LEU A 178 9.42 23.60 11.74
C LEU A 178 9.20 22.76 10.47
N ARG A 179 10.00 23.00 9.42
CA ARG A 179 9.92 22.33 8.11
C ARG A 179 11.28 21.84 7.60
N VAL A 180 12.38 22.39 8.11
CA VAL A 180 13.76 22.06 7.71
C VAL A 180 14.61 21.85 8.96
N THR A 181 15.20 20.67 9.12
CA THR A 181 16.15 20.42 10.22
C THR A 181 17.48 21.16 9.97
N PRO A 182 18.26 21.53 11.00
CA PRO A 182 19.57 22.12 10.81
C PRO A 182 20.51 21.28 9.92
N SER A 183 20.48 19.95 10.00
CA SER A 183 21.25 19.08 9.10
C SER A 183 20.82 19.21 7.64
N THR A 184 19.51 19.26 7.38
CA THR A 184 18.96 19.43 6.02
C THR A 184 19.24 20.83 5.48
N TRP A 185 19.32 21.84 6.34
CA TRP A 185 19.75 23.19 5.98
C TRP A 185 21.23 23.22 5.57
N CYS A 186 22.11 22.61 6.39
CA CYS A 186 23.53 22.47 6.08
C CYS A 186 23.75 21.77 4.73
N ASP A 187 22.99 20.72 4.42
CA ASP A 187 23.10 20.03 3.14
C ASP A 187 22.65 20.88 1.95
N ARG A 188 21.61 21.70 2.10
CA ARG A 188 21.08 22.59 1.04
C ARG A 188 21.94 23.82 0.78
N VAL A 189 22.72 24.27 1.76
CA VAL A 189 23.48 25.53 1.70
C VAL A 189 24.99 25.30 1.61
N LEU A 190 25.51 24.31 2.33
CA LEU A 190 26.94 24.04 2.47
C LEU A 190 27.38 22.77 1.71
N GLY A 191 26.44 21.85 1.42
CA GLY A 191 26.68 20.67 0.57
C GLY A 191 27.41 19.51 1.26
N GLY A 192 27.35 19.41 2.59
CA GLY A 192 28.09 18.42 3.38
C GLY A 192 27.64 16.96 3.21
N GLY A 193 26.35 16.72 2.93
CA GLY A 193 25.77 15.37 2.86
C GLY A 193 25.49 14.74 4.24
N ILE A 194 25.52 15.54 5.31
CA ILE A 194 25.48 15.07 6.70
C ILE A 194 24.15 14.39 7.06
N THR A 195 23.02 14.74 6.44
CA THR A 195 21.75 14.04 6.70
C THR A 195 21.81 12.58 6.26
N GLU A 196 22.49 12.26 5.15
CA GLU A 196 22.67 10.87 4.72
C GLU A 196 23.71 10.14 5.58
N GLN A 197 24.75 10.84 6.03
CA GLN A 197 25.72 10.31 7.00
C GLN A 197 25.05 9.93 8.34
N ILE A 198 24.17 10.80 8.87
CA ILE A 198 23.35 10.57 10.07
C ILE A 198 22.36 9.40 9.84
N ASN A 199 21.78 9.29 8.66
CA ASN A 199 20.92 8.17 8.30
C ASN A 199 21.71 6.85 8.27
N GLY A 200 22.88 6.83 7.65
CA GLY A 200 23.75 5.65 7.56
C GLY A 200 24.13 5.09 8.93
N GLU A 201 24.54 5.95 9.87
CA GLU A 201 24.82 5.53 11.26
C GLU A 201 23.57 4.97 11.95
N ILE A 202 22.43 5.64 11.84
CA ILE A 202 21.19 5.15 12.47
C ILE A 202 20.75 3.82 11.87
N VAL A 203 20.88 3.62 10.55
CA VAL A 203 20.63 2.34 9.88
C VAL A 203 21.62 1.26 10.37
N LYS A 204 22.91 1.58 10.50
CA LYS A 204 23.95 0.68 11.06
C LYS A 204 23.57 0.19 12.46
N TRP A 205 23.26 1.12 13.37
CA TRP A 205 22.96 0.78 14.76
C TRP A 205 21.58 0.13 14.94
N CYS A 206 20.55 0.59 14.25
CA CYS A 206 19.24 -0.06 14.28
C CYS A 206 19.29 -1.48 13.71
N GLY A 207 20.03 -1.71 12.61
CA GLY A 207 20.25 -3.05 12.06
C GLY A 207 20.96 -3.99 13.03
N ALA A 208 22.01 -3.52 13.70
CA ALA A 208 22.77 -4.32 14.67
C ALA A 208 22.00 -4.61 15.97
N PHE A 209 21.20 -3.66 16.47
CA PHE A 209 20.45 -3.82 17.72
C PHE A 209 19.12 -4.54 17.55
N LEU A 210 18.42 -4.34 16.44
CA LEU A 210 17.07 -4.90 16.23
C LEU A 210 17.09 -6.28 15.57
N ASP A 211 18.27 -6.82 15.25
CA ASP A 211 18.44 -8.18 14.72
C ASP A 211 17.79 -9.24 15.63
N GLU A 212 16.86 -10.01 15.09
CA GLU A 212 16.14 -11.08 15.79
C GLU A 212 16.83 -12.44 15.59
N GLY A 213 18.17 -12.46 15.66
CA GLY A 213 19.00 -13.66 15.53
C GLY A 213 19.31 -14.08 14.09
N GLN A 214 19.26 -13.16 13.13
CA GLN A 214 19.71 -13.41 11.75
C GLN A 214 21.22 -13.17 11.59
N ALA A 215 21.81 -12.33 12.44
CA ALA A 215 23.25 -12.07 12.46
C ALA A 215 23.99 -13.10 13.33
N ALA A 216 24.95 -13.82 12.73
CA ALA A 216 25.79 -14.78 13.44
C ALA A 216 26.70 -14.14 14.53
N TRP A 217 26.81 -12.81 14.55
CA TRP A 217 27.48 -12.02 15.59
C TRP A 217 26.46 -11.01 16.16
N PRO A 218 25.83 -11.29 17.31
CA PRO A 218 24.92 -10.33 17.93
C PRO A 218 25.70 -9.12 18.48
N MET A 219 25.11 -7.92 18.38
CA MET A 219 25.67 -6.71 19.00
C MET A 219 25.87 -6.92 20.52
N PRO A 220 27.08 -6.69 21.08
CA PRO A 220 27.30 -6.79 22.52
C PRO A 220 26.53 -5.73 23.31
N GLY A 221 26.11 -6.06 24.54
CA GLY A 221 25.50 -5.09 25.45
C GLY A 221 24.03 -4.76 25.19
N ARG A 222 23.35 -5.46 24.25
CA ARG A 222 21.94 -5.22 23.89
C ARG A 222 20.98 -5.29 25.07
N GLU A 223 21.32 -6.05 26.11
CA GLU A 223 20.52 -6.23 27.33
C GLU A 223 20.34 -4.93 28.14
N LYS A 224 21.15 -3.90 27.85
CA LYS A 224 21.07 -2.57 28.46
C LYS A 224 20.15 -1.60 27.70
N GLY A 225 19.55 -2.06 26.59
CA GLY A 225 18.77 -1.23 25.67
C GLY A 225 19.62 -0.52 24.61
N PHE A 226 18.93 -0.03 23.57
CA PHE A 226 19.53 0.55 22.36
C PHE A 226 20.56 1.66 22.64
N TYR A 227 20.20 2.64 23.47
CA TYR A 227 21.04 3.81 23.73
C TYR A 227 22.33 3.44 24.48
N LEU A 228 22.24 2.61 25.53
CA LEU A 228 23.42 2.21 26.31
C LEU A 228 24.31 1.21 25.55
N ALA A 229 23.73 0.36 24.71
CA ALA A 229 24.48 -0.52 23.81
C ALA A 229 25.25 0.31 22.75
N TRP A 230 24.59 1.28 22.12
CA TRP A 230 25.24 2.26 21.22
C TRP A 230 26.37 3.01 21.94
N LYS A 231 26.08 3.65 23.07
CA LYS A 231 27.03 4.46 23.84
C LYS A 231 28.29 3.67 24.22
N THR A 232 28.11 2.39 24.59
CA THR A 232 29.22 1.50 24.93
C THR A 232 30.12 1.19 23.72
N LEU A 233 29.53 0.93 22.54
CA LEU A 233 30.26 0.46 21.35
C LEU A 233 30.78 1.60 20.46
N ALA A 234 29.99 2.66 20.24
CA ALA A 234 30.40 3.84 19.47
C ALA A 234 31.58 4.57 20.14
N ALA A 235 31.69 4.52 21.48
CA ALA A 235 32.88 4.99 22.21
C ALA A 235 34.13 4.09 22.03
N MET A 236 34.05 3.02 21.25
CA MET A 236 35.18 2.17 20.86
C MET A 236 35.47 2.18 19.35
N GLU A 237 34.62 2.81 18.54
CA GLU A 237 34.89 3.00 17.11
C GLU A 237 36.07 3.97 16.90
N TRP A 238 36.85 3.74 15.84
CA TRP A 238 38.05 4.53 15.53
C TRP A 238 37.70 5.96 15.11
N SER A 239 36.60 6.14 14.38
CA SER A 239 36.10 7.45 13.92
C SER A 239 34.62 7.35 13.51
N PRO A 240 33.66 7.61 14.43
CA PRO A 240 32.26 7.77 14.06
C PRO A 240 32.10 9.07 13.25
N CYS A 241 31.81 8.97 11.95
CA CYS A 241 31.53 10.10 11.06
C CYS A 241 32.58 11.23 11.06
N GLU A 242 33.84 10.91 11.31
CA GLU A 242 34.95 11.89 11.38
C GLU A 242 34.80 12.95 12.50
N ILE A 243 33.87 12.73 13.45
CA ILE A 243 33.58 13.63 14.57
C ILE A 243 34.81 13.73 15.50
N PRO A 244 35.44 14.92 15.66
CA PRO A 244 36.59 15.08 16.54
C PRO A 244 36.24 14.75 17.99
N ASP A 245 37.14 14.04 18.68
CA ASP A 245 36.98 13.57 20.06
C ASP A 245 35.70 12.74 20.34
N ALA A 246 35.06 12.15 19.32
CA ALA A 246 33.80 11.39 19.44
C ALA A 246 33.80 10.41 20.62
N ARG A 247 34.86 9.60 20.78
CA ARG A 247 35.04 8.66 21.89
C ARG A 247 34.89 9.31 23.26
N ARG A 248 35.48 10.50 23.46
CA ARG A 248 35.40 11.26 24.72
C ARG A 248 34.03 11.92 24.89
N LYS A 249 33.42 12.40 23.81
CA LYS A 249 32.09 13.01 23.79
C LYS A 249 31.00 11.99 24.14
N ILE A 250 30.97 10.82 23.49
CA ILE A 250 30.02 9.73 23.76
C ILE A 250 30.16 9.21 25.19
N ALA A 251 31.40 9.03 25.66
CA ALA A 251 31.68 8.59 27.03
C ALA A 251 31.31 9.63 28.11
N ALA A 252 31.10 10.90 27.73
CA ALA A 252 30.68 11.97 28.63
C ALA A 252 29.15 12.15 28.73
N LEU A 253 28.38 11.55 27.81
CA LEU A 253 26.92 11.66 27.80
C LEU A 253 26.28 11.05 29.08
N PRO A 254 25.05 11.47 29.44
CA PRO A 254 24.24 10.82 30.48
C PRO A 254 24.02 9.32 30.25
N GLU A 255 23.67 8.58 31.31
CA GLU A 255 23.20 7.18 31.18
C GLU A 255 21.72 7.12 30.80
N GLU A 256 20.89 8.06 31.27
CA GLU A 256 19.49 8.18 30.87
C GLU A 256 19.38 8.76 29.43
N PRO A 257 18.61 8.14 28.53
CA PRO A 257 18.48 8.61 27.15
C PRO A 257 17.70 9.94 27.08
N GLU A 258 16.76 10.20 28.00
CA GLU A 258 16.07 11.49 28.08
C GLU A 258 17.03 12.65 28.34
N ASP A 259 17.98 12.48 29.27
CA ASP A 259 18.93 13.54 29.63
C ASP A 259 19.88 13.84 28.46
N ALA A 260 20.36 12.80 27.75
CA ALA A 260 21.20 12.97 26.55
C ALA A 260 20.44 13.61 25.37
N LEU A 261 19.14 13.33 25.25
CA LEU A 261 18.26 13.95 24.27
C LEU A 261 17.97 15.43 24.62
N LEU A 262 17.74 15.74 25.89
CA LEU A 262 17.59 17.12 26.38
C LEU A 262 18.88 17.93 26.23
N GLU A 263 20.05 17.36 26.54
CA GLU A 263 21.35 17.99 26.25
C GLU A 263 21.50 18.31 24.76
N SER A 264 21.08 17.40 23.87
CA SER A 264 21.19 17.58 22.42
C SER A 264 20.23 18.66 21.89
N LEU A 265 18.98 18.69 22.36
CA LEU A 265 18.01 19.75 22.05
C LEU A 265 18.48 21.11 22.59
N THR A 266 19.03 21.16 23.81
CA THR A 266 19.57 22.37 24.44
C THR A 266 20.77 22.91 23.66
N ALA A 267 21.72 22.04 23.30
CA ALA A 267 22.94 22.43 22.60
C ALA A 267 22.72 22.86 21.15
N LEU A 268 21.70 22.31 20.47
CA LEU A 268 21.25 22.79 19.16
C LEU A 268 20.44 24.11 19.25
N GLY A 269 20.02 24.53 20.45
CA GLY A 269 19.20 25.72 20.67
C GLY A 269 17.76 25.57 20.15
N ILE A 270 17.17 24.36 20.22
CA ILE A 270 15.81 24.14 19.72
C ILE A 270 14.77 24.74 20.70
N PRO A 271 13.91 25.68 20.27
CA PRO A 271 12.86 26.25 21.14
C PRO A 271 11.89 25.18 21.64
N SER A 272 11.53 25.25 22.93
CA SER A 272 10.73 24.23 23.64
C SER A 272 9.30 24.04 23.12
N GLU A 273 8.80 25.08 22.45
CA GLU A 273 7.53 25.19 21.76
C GLU A 273 7.53 24.49 20.40
N SER A 274 8.70 24.29 19.78
CA SER A 274 8.87 23.63 18.47
C SER A 274 9.42 22.21 18.58
N TRP A 275 9.55 21.67 19.80
CA TRP A 275 10.06 20.31 20.01
C TRP A 275 9.17 19.25 19.36
N GLN A 276 7.85 19.44 19.29
CA GLN A 276 6.96 18.43 18.71
C GLN A 276 7.21 18.28 17.20
N GLU A 277 7.23 19.39 16.46
CA GLU A 277 7.49 19.47 15.02
C GLU A 277 8.91 18.96 14.71
N TYR A 278 9.90 19.43 15.46
CA TYR A 278 11.30 19.07 15.26
C TYR A 278 11.56 17.57 15.45
N LEU A 279 11.04 16.99 16.54
CA LEU A 279 11.15 15.54 16.78
C LEU A 279 10.35 14.75 15.74
N THR A 280 9.22 15.28 15.23
CA THR A 280 8.47 14.66 14.13
C THR A 280 9.32 14.55 12.86
N LEU A 281 10.04 15.61 12.46
CA LEU A 281 10.97 15.58 11.31
C LEU A 281 12.06 14.50 11.50
N HIS A 282 12.63 14.38 12.70
CA HIS A 282 13.68 13.38 12.97
C HIS A 282 13.16 11.94 13.10
N LEU A 283 11.89 11.74 13.47
CA LEU A 283 11.22 10.43 13.45
C LEU A 283 10.77 10.02 12.04
N ALA A 284 10.33 10.97 11.22
CA ALA A 284 9.83 10.74 9.87
C ALA A 284 10.93 10.49 8.84
N ALA A 285 12.17 10.90 9.11
CA ALA A 285 13.31 10.71 8.22
C ALA A 285 13.71 9.23 7.95
N LEU A 286 13.33 8.28 8.82
CA LEU A 286 13.56 6.84 8.64
C LEU A 286 12.32 6.04 9.09
N PRO A 287 11.17 6.18 8.39
CA PRO A 287 9.85 5.82 8.93
C PRO A 287 9.66 4.31 9.09
N GLY A 288 10.42 3.47 8.37
CA GLY A 288 10.44 2.02 8.57
C GLY A 288 11.10 1.59 9.89
N TRP A 289 12.24 2.21 10.24
CA TRP A 289 12.93 1.92 11.50
C TRP A 289 12.16 2.48 12.70
N THR A 290 11.69 3.71 12.62
CA THR A 290 10.91 4.31 13.70
C THR A 290 9.55 3.65 13.87
N GLY A 291 8.87 3.23 12.79
CA GLY A 291 7.65 2.42 12.85
C GLY A 291 7.86 1.04 13.50
N PHE A 292 8.99 0.38 13.25
CA PHE A 292 9.34 -0.90 13.90
C PHE A 292 9.66 -0.70 15.39
N ILE A 293 10.46 0.32 15.75
CA ILE A 293 10.78 0.62 17.16
C ILE A 293 9.53 1.04 17.94
N LYS A 294 8.65 1.87 17.34
CA LYS A 294 7.35 2.27 17.91
C LYS A 294 6.48 1.05 18.21
N TRP A 295 6.31 0.16 17.22
CA TRP A 295 5.58 -1.09 17.42
C TRP A 295 6.20 -1.96 18.52
N ARG A 296 7.53 -2.14 18.54
CA ARG A 296 8.21 -2.92 19.57
C ARG A 296 7.97 -2.35 20.98
N ALA A 297 8.06 -1.04 21.15
CA ALA A 297 7.81 -0.37 22.43
C ALA A 297 6.36 -0.57 22.91
N ASP A 298 5.37 -0.57 21.99
CA ASP A 298 3.97 -0.84 22.30
C ASP A 298 3.68 -2.33 22.60
N GLN A 299 4.60 -3.28 22.30
CA GLN A 299 4.42 -4.72 22.55
C GLN A 299 5.26 -5.22 23.74
N ALA A 300 4.82 -4.88 24.96
CA ALA A 300 5.50 -5.28 26.21
C ALA A 300 5.64 -6.80 26.40
N ASP A 301 4.76 -7.62 25.79
CA ASP A 301 4.81 -9.09 25.84
C ASP A 301 5.74 -9.72 24.77
N TYR A 302 6.47 -8.91 23.99
CA TYR A 302 7.32 -9.42 22.90
C TYR A 302 8.71 -9.84 23.41
N GLU A 303 9.09 -11.09 23.16
CA GLU A 303 10.32 -11.72 23.69
C GLU A 303 11.58 -10.87 23.44
N TRP A 304 11.77 -10.39 22.20
CA TRP A 304 12.92 -9.54 21.84
C TRP A 304 12.90 -8.15 22.48
N GLN A 305 11.73 -7.65 22.88
CA GLN A 305 11.59 -6.37 23.59
C GLN A 305 11.85 -6.54 25.09
N GLN A 306 11.41 -7.66 25.68
CA GLN A 306 11.71 -7.99 27.08
C GLN A 306 13.20 -8.27 27.31
N ALA A 307 13.87 -8.92 26.35
CA ALA A 307 15.30 -9.19 26.41
C ALA A 307 16.17 -7.96 26.06
N TYR A 308 15.74 -7.14 25.09
CA TYR A 308 16.55 -6.07 24.50
C TYR A 308 15.70 -4.82 24.23
N PRO A 309 15.45 -3.95 25.23
CA PRO A 309 14.46 -2.88 25.11
C PRO A 309 14.91 -1.74 24.16
N ALA A 310 14.07 -1.42 23.18
CA ALA A 310 14.22 -0.24 22.32
C ALA A 310 12.95 0.60 22.28
N ASP A 311 13.11 1.92 22.26
CA ASP A 311 12.02 2.89 22.17
C ASP A 311 12.46 4.13 21.38
N LEU A 312 11.50 5.04 21.14
CA LEU A 312 11.74 6.24 20.35
C LEU A 312 12.60 7.31 21.07
N THR A 313 12.64 7.34 22.41
CA THR A 313 13.57 8.22 23.14
C THR A 313 15.00 7.77 22.92
N GLN A 314 15.28 6.48 23.06
CA GLN A 314 16.61 5.93 22.80
C GLN A 314 17.04 6.14 21.34
N TYR A 315 16.13 5.97 20.37
CA TYR A 315 16.38 6.30 18.96
C TYR A 315 16.72 7.79 18.76
N LEU A 316 15.94 8.69 19.34
CA LEU A 316 16.14 10.14 19.21
C LEU A 316 17.40 10.64 19.93
N ALA A 317 17.74 10.08 21.09
CA ALA A 317 18.96 10.40 21.82
C ALA A 317 20.22 10.12 20.97
N VAL A 318 20.28 8.95 20.33
CA VAL A 318 21.35 8.62 19.39
C VAL A 318 21.31 9.55 18.17
N ARG A 319 20.15 9.72 17.53
CA ARG A 319 20.02 10.51 16.29
C ARG A 319 20.37 11.98 16.48
N LEU A 320 19.88 12.64 17.53
CA LEU A 320 20.17 14.05 17.77
C LEU A 320 21.60 14.29 18.26
N TRP A 321 22.30 13.30 18.83
CA TRP A 321 23.73 13.43 19.10
C TRP A 321 24.54 13.59 17.81
N TYR A 322 24.33 12.72 16.81
CA TYR A 322 25.01 12.86 15.51
C TYR A 322 24.64 14.19 14.81
N VAL A 323 23.37 14.61 14.90
CA VAL A 323 22.92 15.91 14.36
C VAL A 323 23.66 17.07 15.03
N ARG A 324 23.76 17.07 16.36
CA ARG A 324 24.47 18.11 17.14
C ARG A 324 25.92 18.24 16.69
N GLU A 325 26.64 17.13 16.66
CA GLU A 325 28.07 17.15 16.36
C GLU A 325 28.36 17.54 14.91
N LEU A 326 27.64 16.96 13.94
CA LEU A 326 27.90 17.21 12.52
C LEU A 326 27.43 18.62 12.07
N VAL A 327 26.37 19.16 12.66
CA VAL A 327 25.95 20.56 12.41
C VAL A 327 26.93 21.56 13.05
N GLU A 328 27.43 21.30 14.27
CA GLU A 328 28.50 22.14 14.85
C GLU A 328 29.77 22.10 13.99
N ILE A 329 30.24 20.93 13.54
CA ILE A 329 31.42 20.80 12.66
C ILE A 329 31.22 21.59 11.37
N GLN A 330 30.14 21.30 10.62
CA GLN A 330 29.91 21.94 9.32
C GLN A 330 29.77 23.46 9.43
N CYS A 331 29.09 23.97 10.46
CA CYS A 331 28.94 25.40 10.70
C CYS A 331 30.25 26.07 11.16
N ARG A 332 31.10 25.38 11.93
CA ARG A 332 32.41 25.90 12.32
C ARG A 332 33.37 25.99 11.14
N GLU A 333 33.43 24.96 10.31
CA GLU A 333 34.39 24.88 9.21
C GLU A 333 34.00 25.78 8.02
N GLU A 334 32.71 25.83 7.65
CA GLU A 334 32.27 26.62 6.49
C GLU A 334 31.92 28.08 6.82
N LEU A 335 31.45 28.37 8.04
CA LEU A 335 30.87 29.67 8.41
C LEU A 335 31.51 30.31 9.66
N GLY A 336 32.33 29.58 10.42
CA GLY A 336 32.92 30.04 11.69
C GLY A 336 31.97 30.14 12.88
N ILE A 337 30.66 29.92 12.67
CA ILE A 337 29.61 30.07 13.69
C ILE A 337 29.37 28.76 14.46
N ALA A 338 28.62 28.83 15.56
CA ALA A 338 28.10 27.64 16.23
C ALA A 338 26.94 27.02 15.43
N GLY A 339 26.76 25.71 15.52
CA GLY A 339 25.69 24.94 14.87
C GLY A 339 24.32 25.06 15.54
N THR A 340 24.00 26.21 16.14
CA THR A 340 22.74 26.43 16.87
C THR A 340 21.69 27.13 16.01
N VAL A 341 20.41 26.91 16.30
CA VAL A 341 19.28 27.56 15.59
C VAL A 341 19.36 29.09 15.70
N ASP A 342 19.79 29.63 16.83
CA ASP A 342 20.01 31.08 17.01
C ASP A 342 21.13 31.61 16.11
N ALA A 343 22.26 30.88 16.04
CA ALA A 343 23.40 31.28 15.22
C ALA A 343 23.07 31.19 13.72
N LEU A 344 22.37 30.13 13.29
CA LEU A 344 21.85 29.97 11.93
C LEU A 344 20.84 31.06 11.58
N SER A 345 19.93 31.39 12.50
CA SER A 345 18.93 32.45 12.30
C SER A 345 19.57 33.83 12.20
N ALA A 346 20.57 34.12 13.04
CA ALA A 346 21.35 35.34 12.99
C ALA A 346 22.23 35.42 11.73
N TYR A 347 22.73 34.28 11.23
CA TYR A 347 23.44 34.21 9.95
C TYR A 347 22.50 34.59 8.79
N LEU A 348 21.35 33.93 8.66
CA LEU A 348 20.34 34.22 7.63
C LEU A 348 19.89 35.69 7.64
N GLN A 349 19.72 36.28 8.82
CA GLN A 349 19.33 37.68 8.96
C GLN A 349 20.44 38.68 8.60
N ARG A 350 21.72 38.34 8.86
CA ARG A 350 22.86 39.26 8.69
C ARG A 350 23.61 39.08 7.36
N ARG A 351 23.57 37.89 6.77
CA ARG A 351 24.36 37.48 5.60
C ARG A 351 23.50 36.83 4.50
N PRO A 352 22.45 37.54 3.99
CA PRO A 352 21.52 36.98 3.01
C PRO A 352 22.18 36.75 1.64
N GLY A 353 23.17 37.56 1.24
CA GLY A 353 23.87 37.41 -0.03
C GLY A 353 24.84 36.23 -0.03
N ALA A 354 25.59 36.05 1.05
CA ALA A 354 26.46 34.91 1.27
C ALA A 354 25.67 33.59 1.33
N TYR A 355 24.57 33.59 2.08
CA TYR A 355 23.61 32.49 2.10
C TYR A 355 23.11 32.13 0.69
N PHE A 356 22.65 33.12 -0.08
CA PHE A 356 22.13 32.90 -1.43
C PHE A 356 23.21 32.31 -2.36
N LEU A 357 24.42 32.89 -2.40
CA LEU A 357 25.50 32.37 -3.24
C LEU A 357 25.87 30.93 -2.88
N ARG A 358 25.96 30.60 -1.59
CA ARG A 358 26.23 29.24 -1.11
C ARG A 358 25.11 28.27 -1.53
N ARG A 359 23.84 28.62 -1.32
CA ARG A 359 22.67 27.82 -1.74
C ARG A 359 22.60 27.64 -3.27
N ALA A 360 22.76 28.72 -4.04
CA ALA A 360 22.71 28.69 -5.49
C ALA A 360 23.85 27.85 -6.09
N ARG A 361 25.06 27.91 -5.50
CA ARG A 361 26.20 27.06 -5.84
C ARG A 361 25.88 25.57 -5.62
N VAL A 362 25.38 25.21 -4.43
CA VAL A 362 25.01 23.81 -4.12
C VAL A 362 23.88 23.30 -5.01
N ALA A 363 22.93 24.17 -5.37
CA ALA A 363 21.85 23.86 -6.30
C ALA A 363 22.26 23.88 -7.80
N GLY A 364 23.50 24.21 -8.13
CA GLY A 364 24.01 24.27 -9.51
C GLY A 364 23.55 25.46 -10.36
N ARG A 365 22.96 26.49 -9.75
CA ARG A 365 22.26 27.60 -10.45
C ARG A 365 23.11 28.84 -10.72
N LEU A 366 24.38 28.87 -10.31
CA LEU A 366 25.25 30.02 -10.55
C LEU A 366 25.89 29.94 -11.96
N PRO A 367 26.03 31.08 -12.66
CA PRO A 367 26.88 31.18 -13.85
C PRO A 367 28.30 30.64 -13.61
N ALA A 368 28.95 30.14 -14.65
CA ALA A 368 30.24 29.46 -14.53
C ALA A 368 31.35 30.35 -13.93
N ASP A 369 31.36 31.64 -14.24
CA ASP A 369 32.33 32.60 -13.69
C ASP A 369 32.05 32.92 -12.22
N TYR A 370 30.78 33.03 -11.81
CA TYR A 370 30.41 33.18 -10.40
C TYR A 370 30.62 31.92 -9.59
N THR A 371 30.44 30.74 -10.18
CA THR A 371 30.83 29.46 -9.58
C THR A 371 32.33 29.44 -9.30
N GLU A 372 33.18 29.87 -10.24
CA GLU A 372 34.63 29.95 -10.01
C GLU A 372 35.01 31.04 -8.98
N LYS A 373 34.39 32.22 -9.02
CA LYS A 373 34.58 33.29 -8.02
C LYS A 373 34.25 32.78 -6.60
N VAL A 374 33.13 32.05 -6.47
CA VAL A 374 32.65 31.43 -5.22
C VAL A 374 33.59 30.32 -4.73
N ASP A 375 34.04 29.43 -5.62
CA ASP A 375 34.94 28.33 -5.25
C ASP A 375 36.32 28.83 -4.84
N ARG A 376 36.87 29.83 -5.54
CA ARG A 376 38.09 30.53 -5.12
C ARG A 376 37.92 31.19 -3.75
N LEU A 377 36.77 31.84 -3.48
CA LEU A 377 36.50 32.50 -2.21
C LEU A 377 36.36 31.51 -1.04
N ARG A 378 35.76 30.33 -1.27
CA ARG A 378 35.72 29.24 -0.28
C ARG A 378 37.13 28.66 -0.04
N ALA A 379 37.90 28.40 -1.10
CA ALA A 379 39.22 27.78 -1.01
C ALA A 379 40.35 28.72 -0.52
N ALA A 380 40.16 30.04 -0.54
CA ALA A 380 41.18 31.01 -0.16
C ALA A 380 41.64 30.89 1.31
N GLY A 381 40.72 30.52 2.21
CA GLY A 381 40.94 30.49 3.66
C GLY A 381 41.08 31.88 4.30
N GLY A 382 40.70 32.01 5.57
CA GLY A 382 40.84 33.29 6.29
C GLY A 382 40.15 33.31 7.65
N ALA A 383 40.09 34.49 8.24
CA ALA A 383 39.24 34.75 9.40
C ALA A 383 37.76 34.84 8.92
N PRO A 384 36.82 34.07 9.50
CA PRO A 384 35.46 33.92 8.95
C PRO A 384 34.73 35.25 8.70
N GLU A 385 34.80 36.20 9.63
CA GLU A 385 34.12 37.50 9.49
C GLU A 385 34.59 38.28 8.25
N MET A 386 35.91 38.31 7.99
CA MET A 386 36.49 38.98 6.83
C MET A 386 36.22 38.21 5.51
N GLN A 387 35.93 36.91 5.59
CA GLN A 387 35.53 36.09 4.45
C GLN A 387 34.04 36.32 4.12
N GLU A 388 33.14 36.36 5.10
CA GLU A 388 31.72 36.67 4.88
C GLU A 388 31.49 38.11 4.41
N ASP A 389 32.34 39.07 4.81
CA ASP A 389 32.37 40.42 4.20
C ASP A 389 32.81 40.42 2.72
N GLN A 390 33.49 39.37 2.23
CA GLN A 390 33.79 39.19 0.81
C GLN A 390 32.63 38.49 0.08
N TRP A 391 31.94 37.55 0.74
CA TRP A 391 30.75 36.90 0.17
C TRP A 391 29.61 37.88 -0.06
N GLU A 392 29.30 38.78 0.89
CA GLU A 392 28.27 39.82 0.68
C GLU A 392 28.64 40.77 -0.48
N ARG A 393 29.90 41.23 -0.55
CA ARG A 393 30.37 42.07 -1.69
C ARG A 393 30.34 41.32 -3.03
N LEU A 394 30.54 40.01 -3.04
CA LEU A 394 30.38 39.18 -4.23
C LEU A 394 28.91 39.04 -4.62
N ALA A 395 27.98 39.00 -3.66
CA ALA A 395 26.53 39.00 -3.90
C ALA A 395 26.03 40.37 -4.38
N GLU A 396 26.56 41.47 -3.86
CA GLU A 396 26.33 42.83 -4.37
C GLU A 396 26.84 42.98 -5.82
N ALA A 397 28.03 42.47 -6.13
CA ALA A 397 28.55 42.44 -7.50
C ALA A 397 27.67 41.59 -8.44
N TYR A 398 27.26 40.40 -7.98
CA TYR A 398 26.32 39.54 -8.72
C TYR A 398 24.99 40.25 -8.99
N ALA A 399 24.42 40.94 -8.00
CA ALA A 399 23.19 41.69 -8.15
C ALA A 399 23.34 42.93 -9.05
N ALA A 400 24.49 43.58 -9.08
CA ALA A 400 24.77 44.70 -9.99
C ALA A 400 24.96 44.23 -11.45
N GLU A 401 25.57 43.05 -11.65
CA GLU A 401 25.88 42.49 -12.97
C GLU A 401 24.68 41.76 -13.60
N TYR A 402 23.99 40.92 -12.83
CA TYR A 402 22.87 40.08 -13.30
C TYR A 402 21.49 40.63 -12.95
N GLY A 403 21.36 41.59 -12.02
CA GLY A 403 20.04 42.08 -11.57
C GLY A 403 19.16 42.68 -12.67
N ALA A 404 19.76 43.36 -13.65
CA ALA A 404 19.02 43.85 -14.82
C ALA A 404 18.58 42.72 -15.78
N GLY A 405 19.32 41.60 -15.79
CA GLY A 405 18.94 40.36 -16.46
C GLY A 405 17.75 39.71 -15.77
N HIS A 406 17.81 39.53 -14.44
CA HIS A 406 16.73 39.01 -13.60
C HIS A 406 15.41 39.80 -13.78
N ASP A 407 15.49 41.14 -13.73
CA ASP A 407 14.38 42.07 -13.98
C ASP A 407 13.70 41.85 -15.34
N LEU A 408 14.49 41.53 -16.36
CA LEU A 408 14.03 41.22 -17.71
C LEU A 408 13.51 39.77 -17.81
N ALA A 409 14.16 38.81 -17.16
CA ALA A 409 13.77 37.40 -17.11
C ALA A 409 12.37 37.24 -16.49
N VAL A 410 12.11 37.87 -15.34
CA VAL A 410 10.78 37.83 -14.68
C VAL A 410 9.69 38.43 -15.59
N ARG A 411 9.96 39.57 -16.25
CA ARG A 411 9.00 40.20 -17.18
C ARG A 411 8.79 39.38 -18.46
N ARG A 412 9.85 38.76 -19.00
CA ARG A 412 9.80 37.83 -20.13
C ARG A 412 9.02 36.56 -19.80
N ALA A 413 9.21 35.98 -18.61
CA ALA A 413 8.42 34.85 -18.13
C ALA A 413 6.93 35.22 -17.98
N ALA A 414 6.62 36.37 -17.37
CA ALA A 414 5.25 36.87 -17.26
C ALA A 414 4.59 37.09 -18.63
N ALA A 415 5.31 37.69 -19.59
CA ALA A 415 4.86 37.84 -20.97
C ALA A 415 4.62 36.49 -21.67
N LEU A 416 5.48 35.50 -21.45
CA LEU A 416 5.32 34.13 -21.98
C LEU A 416 4.08 33.42 -21.39
N ARG A 417 3.80 33.58 -20.09
CA ARG A 417 2.57 33.05 -19.47
C ARG A 417 1.31 33.67 -20.08
N LEU A 418 1.27 34.99 -20.28
CA LEU A 418 0.16 35.69 -20.94
C LEU A 418 0.01 35.29 -22.42
N ARG A 419 1.11 35.09 -23.15
CA ARG A 419 1.12 34.58 -24.52
C ARG A 419 0.57 33.14 -24.61
N THR A 420 0.87 32.31 -23.61
CA THR A 420 0.33 30.94 -23.49
C THR A 420 -1.16 30.96 -23.14
N LEU A 421 -1.60 31.86 -22.26
CA LEU A 421 -3.01 32.07 -21.93
C LEU A 421 -3.86 32.46 -23.14
N THR A 422 -3.37 33.35 -24.00
CA THR A 422 -4.10 33.73 -25.23
C THR A 422 -4.15 32.62 -26.27
N ASN A 423 -3.07 31.83 -26.41
CA ASN A 423 -3.10 30.60 -27.21
C ASN A 423 -4.16 29.59 -26.70
N ALA A 424 -4.15 29.29 -25.39
CA ALA A 424 -5.07 28.35 -24.76
C ALA A 424 -6.55 28.76 -24.90
N LEU A 425 -6.83 30.07 -24.88
CA LEU A 425 -8.17 30.63 -25.01
C LEU A 425 -8.54 31.05 -26.45
N ALA A 426 -7.71 30.72 -27.44
CA ALA A 426 -7.87 31.07 -28.86
C ALA A 426 -8.10 32.58 -29.12
N ILE A 427 -7.44 33.44 -28.33
CA ILE A 427 -7.47 34.90 -28.44
C ILE A 427 -6.29 35.37 -29.29
N ASP A 428 -6.53 36.37 -30.14
CA ASP A 428 -5.48 37.04 -30.90
C ASP A 428 -4.43 37.68 -29.96
N PRO A 429 -3.15 37.27 -30.04
CA PRO A 429 -2.09 37.82 -29.20
C PRO A 429 -1.92 39.33 -29.34
N ALA A 430 -2.26 39.95 -30.48
CA ALA A 430 -2.15 41.40 -30.64
C ALA A 430 -3.00 42.17 -29.60
N SER A 431 -4.12 41.59 -29.15
CA SER A 431 -4.97 42.16 -28.10
C SER A 431 -4.21 42.40 -26.78
N LEU A 432 -3.16 41.62 -26.46
CA LEU A 432 -2.33 41.84 -25.26
C LEU A 432 -1.47 43.11 -25.35
N LEU A 433 -1.15 43.59 -26.56
CA LEU A 433 -0.39 44.83 -26.76
C LEU A 433 -1.28 46.07 -26.70
N GLU A 434 -2.60 45.91 -26.85
CA GLU A 434 -3.60 46.98 -26.68
C GLU A 434 -4.10 47.06 -25.23
N THR A 435 -4.26 45.92 -24.57
CA THR A 435 -4.77 45.77 -23.19
C THR A 435 -3.96 46.61 -22.18
N PRO A 436 -4.59 47.37 -21.25
CA PRO A 436 -3.85 48.20 -20.29
C PRO A 436 -2.98 47.35 -19.34
N PRO A 437 -1.79 47.82 -18.91
CA PRO A 437 -0.87 47.03 -18.07
C PRO A 437 -1.50 46.54 -16.76
N GLU A 438 -2.41 47.29 -16.15
CA GLU A 438 -3.11 46.94 -14.92
C GLU A 438 -4.00 45.70 -15.11
N ALA A 439 -4.64 45.58 -16.28
CA ALA A 439 -5.40 44.40 -16.67
C ALA A 439 -4.48 43.18 -16.89
N LEU A 440 -3.32 43.38 -17.53
CA LEU A 440 -2.30 42.33 -17.68
C LEU A 440 -1.76 41.85 -16.32
N LYS A 441 -1.51 42.78 -15.38
CA LYS A 441 -1.14 42.43 -14.00
C LYS A 441 -2.25 41.64 -13.31
N THR A 442 -3.51 42.06 -13.45
CA THR A 442 -4.66 41.34 -12.86
C THR A 442 -4.74 39.88 -13.35
N LEU A 443 -4.47 39.62 -14.63
CA LEU A 443 -4.40 38.26 -15.18
C LEU A 443 -3.21 37.46 -14.63
N LEU A 444 -2.05 38.08 -14.44
CA LEU A 444 -0.89 37.44 -13.79
C LEU A 444 -1.20 37.10 -12.33
N ASP A 445 -1.78 38.03 -11.58
CA ASP A 445 -2.19 37.84 -10.19
C ASP A 445 -3.18 36.67 -10.04
N TRP A 446 -4.04 36.41 -11.04
CA TRP A 446 -4.94 35.25 -11.08
C TRP A 446 -4.26 33.93 -11.42
N ILE A 447 -3.17 33.95 -12.20
CA ILE A 447 -2.34 32.77 -12.49
C ILE A 447 -1.49 32.42 -11.27
N ASP A 448 -0.84 33.41 -10.67
CA ASP A 448 0.03 33.25 -9.49
C ASP A 448 -0.74 32.86 -8.23
N ALA A 449 -2.04 33.18 -8.15
CA ALA A 449 -2.94 32.74 -7.09
C ALA A 449 -3.52 31.32 -7.28
N PHE A 450 -3.04 30.53 -8.26
CA PHE A 450 -3.44 29.12 -8.42
C PHE A 450 -2.27 28.23 -8.93
N PRO A 451 -1.21 28.09 -8.12
CA PRO A 451 0.00 27.34 -8.47
C PRO A 451 -0.26 25.84 -8.66
N GLU A 452 0.60 25.15 -9.41
CA GLU A 452 0.43 23.71 -9.73
C GLU A 452 0.41 22.80 -8.49
N SER A 453 0.95 23.24 -7.35
CA SER A 453 0.81 22.58 -6.04
C SER A 453 -0.64 22.48 -5.56
N GLU A 454 -1.47 23.48 -5.83
CA GLU A 454 -2.88 23.55 -5.40
C GLU A 454 -3.86 22.96 -6.43
N GLN A 455 -3.36 22.54 -7.60
CA GLN A 455 -4.18 21.97 -8.67
C GLN A 455 -4.60 20.52 -8.41
N GLY A 456 -3.86 19.79 -7.55
CA GLY A 456 -4.11 18.37 -7.23
C GLY A 456 -5.53 18.05 -6.74
N PRO A 457 -6.07 18.76 -5.72
CA PRO A 457 -7.43 18.57 -5.24
C PRO A 457 -8.51 18.82 -6.31
N VAL A 458 -8.32 19.83 -7.17
CA VAL A 458 -9.29 20.17 -8.24
C VAL A 458 -9.30 19.10 -9.32
N TRP A 459 -8.13 18.62 -9.73
CA TRP A 459 -8.01 17.50 -10.66
C TRP A 459 -8.62 16.21 -10.13
N LEU A 460 -8.42 15.89 -8.85
CA LEU A 460 -9.01 14.71 -8.22
C LEU A 460 -10.55 14.82 -8.22
N LYS A 461 -11.11 15.96 -7.80
CA LYS A 461 -12.57 16.19 -7.77
C LYS A 461 -13.20 16.11 -9.16
N ALA A 462 -12.52 16.61 -10.20
CA ALA A 462 -12.97 16.47 -11.59
C ALA A 462 -12.94 15.00 -12.08
N LEU A 463 -11.92 14.23 -11.70
CA LEU A 463 -11.82 12.79 -12.03
C LEU A 463 -12.87 11.94 -11.29
N GLU A 464 -13.13 12.25 -10.02
CA GLU A 464 -14.16 11.56 -9.23
C GLU A 464 -15.56 11.86 -9.75
N ALA A 465 -15.87 13.10 -10.13
CA ALA A 465 -17.09 13.45 -10.83
C ALA A 465 -17.23 12.67 -12.15
N GLY A 466 -16.12 12.51 -12.91
CA GLY A 466 -16.04 11.64 -14.08
C GLY A 466 -16.53 10.21 -13.85
N TYR A 467 -16.14 9.60 -12.73
CA TYR A 467 -16.61 8.27 -12.35
C TYR A 467 -18.05 8.25 -11.80
N GLN A 468 -18.44 9.26 -11.02
CA GLN A 468 -19.79 9.37 -10.47
C GLN A 468 -20.83 9.52 -11.59
N ASP A 469 -20.58 10.41 -12.56
CA ASP A 469 -21.45 10.59 -13.73
C ASP A 469 -21.57 9.29 -14.54
N GLN A 470 -20.46 8.59 -14.80
CA GLN A 470 -20.49 7.32 -15.52
C GLN A 470 -21.25 6.22 -14.77
N LEU A 471 -21.15 6.17 -13.44
CA LEU A 471 -21.86 5.21 -12.60
C LEU A 471 -23.36 5.54 -12.53
N LEU A 472 -23.72 6.80 -12.29
CA LEU A 472 -25.11 7.25 -12.21
C LEU A 472 -25.84 7.06 -13.55
N ASN A 473 -25.21 7.39 -14.67
CA ASN A 473 -25.80 7.15 -16.01
C ASN A 473 -26.02 5.65 -16.28
N LYS A 474 -25.10 4.77 -15.84
CA LYS A 474 -25.29 3.30 -15.94
C LYS A 474 -26.45 2.82 -15.07
N LEU A 475 -26.57 3.33 -13.83
CA LEU A 475 -27.67 2.99 -12.93
C LEU A 475 -29.02 3.45 -13.51
N MET A 476 -29.13 4.70 -13.95
CA MET A 476 -30.35 5.24 -14.58
C MET A 476 -30.73 4.48 -15.85
N ALA A 477 -29.77 4.10 -16.70
CA ALA A 477 -30.02 3.27 -17.87
C ALA A 477 -30.58 1.88 -17.49
N SER A 478 -30.13 1.29 -16.38
CA SER A 478 -30.65 0.00 -15.87
C SER A 478 -32.07 0.10 -15.28
N GLU A 479 -32.44 1.24 -14.70
CA GLU A 479 -33.83 1.50 -14.27
C GLU A 479 -34.75 1.71 -15.48
N ILE A 480 -34.30 2.41 -16.52
CA ILE A 480 -35.06 2.62 -17.77
C ILE A 480 -35.29 1.31 -18.53
N LEU A 481 -34.34 0.37 -18.47
CA LEU A 481 -34.48 -0.98 -19.05
C LEU A 481 -35.30 -1.95 -18.20
N SER A 482 -35.71 -1.57 -16.97
CA SER A 482 -36.58 -2.40 -16.15
C SER A 482 -38.03 -2.36 -16.69
N PRO A 483 -38.64 -3.48 -17.12
CA PRO A 483 -39.94 -3.47 -17.80
C PRO A 483 -41.10 -3.19 -16.83
N ARG A 484 -41.37 -1.89 -16.60
CA ARG A 484 -42.43 -1.40 -15.70
C ARG A 484 -43.52 -0.57 -16.38
N ALA A 485 -43.59 -0.63 -17.71
CA ALA A 485 -44.66 -0.04 -18.51
C ALA A 485 -44.98 -0.90 -19.76
N ASN A 486 -45.75 -1.97 -19.57
CA ASN A 486 -46.60 -2.56 -20.61
C ASN A 486 -47.58 -3.57 -19.98
N ALA A 487 -48.75 -3.09 -19.56
CA ALA A 487 -49.83 -3.89 -18.97
C ALA A 487 -51.22 -3.34 -19.37
N SER A 488 -51.33 -2.78 -20.58
CA SER A 488 -52.55 -2.13 -21.08
C SER A 488 -52.58 -2.01 -22.62
N ALA A 489 -52.09 -3.02 -23.35
CA ALA A 489 -52.00 -3.00 -24.82
C ALA A 489 -51.97 -4.41 -25.46
N GLU A 490 -52.81 -5.35 -25.00
CA GLU A 490 -53.15 -6.55 -25.77
C GLU A 490 -54.58 -6.40 -26.30
N GLY A 491 -54.78 -6.54 -27.61
CA GLY A 491 -56.12 -6.67 -28.19
C GLY A 491 -56.47 -5.79 -29.39
N GLU A 492 -55.66 -5.79 -30.46
CA GLU A 492 -56.17 -5.87 -31.86
C GLU A 492 -55.04 -6.12 -32.89
N ALA A 493 -55.42 -6.46 -34.13
CA ALA A 493 -54.59 -6.80 -35.30
C ALA A 493 -53.89 -8.19 -35.30
N HIS A 494 -54.61 -9.22 -35.76
CA HIS A 494 -54.04 -10.42 -36.37
C HIS A 494 -53.76 -10.21 -37.89
N ALA A 495 -52.92 -11.09 -38.45
CA ALA A 495 -52.49 -11.19 -39.86
C ALA A 495 -51.44 -10.13 -40.31
N ALA A 496 -50.51 -10.44 -41.22
CA ALA A 496 -50.38 -11.63 -42.08
C ALA A 496 -48.93 -12.19 -42.20
N SER A 497 -48.83 -13.33 -42.86
CA SER A 497 -47.60 -14.01 -43.37
C SER A 497 -46.72 -13.10 -44.25
N SER A 498 -45.45 -13.38 -44.59
CA SER A 498 -44.80 -14.68 -44.93
C SER A 498 -43.25 -14.59 -44.90
N VAL A 499 -42.46 -15.67 -44.70
CA VAL A 499 -41.72 -16.48 -45.73
C VAL A 499 -40.83 -15.64 -46.69
N SER A 500 -39.53 -15.91 -46.94
CA SER A 500 -38.62 -17.05 -46.63
C SER A 500 -37.13 -16.66 -46.45
N GLU A 501 -36.36 -17.64 -45.97
CA GLU A 501 -34.89 -17.76 -46.03
C GLU A 501 -34.32 -17.86 -47.47
N ASP A 502 -33.11 -17.30 -47.69
CA ASP A 502 -31.91 -17.83 -48.41
C ASP A 502 -30.95 -16.64 -48.72
N ARG A 503 -29.62 -16.74 -48.89
CA ARG A 503 -28.58 -17.74 -48.53
C ARG A 503 -27.18 -17.10 -48.69
N ALA A 504 -26.13 -17.86 -48.36
CA ALA A 504 -24.77 -17.79 -48.95
C ALA A 504 -23.88 -16.52 -48.74
N LEU A 505 -22.89 -16.69 -47.86
CA LEU A 505 -21.49 -16.26 -48.07
C LEU A 505 -20.89 -17.02 -49.31
N PRO A 506 -19.76 -16.63 -49.97
CA PRO A 506 -18.53 -16.19 -49.28
C PRO A 506 -17.45 -15.34 -50.05
N VAL A 507 -16.29 -15.10 -49.39
CA VAL A 507 -14.90 -14.86 -49.93
C VAL A 507 -14.63 -13.65 -50.86
N GLY A 508 -13.57 -12.86 -50.58
CA GLY A 508 -12.96 -11.98 -51.61
C GLY A 508 -11.88 -10.94 -51.22
N ALA A 509 -10.63 -11.39 -51.02
CA ALA A 509 -9.33 -10.71 -51.28
C ALA A 509 -9.11 -9.16 -51.30
N ARG A 510 -8.10 -8.73 -50.51
CA ARG A 510 -6.93 -7.84 -50.82
C ARG A 510 -7.07 -6.48 -51.57
N GLY A 511 -6.46 -5.46 -50.97
CA GLY A 511 -6.02 -4.17 -51.57
C GLY A 511 -6.17 -3.05 -50.53
N VAL A 512 -5.16 -2.38 -49.95
CA VAL A 512 -3.91 -1.76 -50.46
C VAL A 512 -4.18 -0.55 -51.37
N GLY A 513 -3.89 0.65 -50.87
CA GLY A 513 -3.93 1.92 -51.60
C GLY A 513 -4.29 3.09 -50.68
N ALA A 514 -3.41 4.09 -50.59
CA ALA A 514 -3.66 5.34 -49.86
C ALA A 514 -3.27 6.53 -50.74
N SER A 515 -4.01 7.63 -50.63
CA SER A 515 -3.59 8.99 -51.03
C SER A 515 -4.57 10.01 -50.47
N GLU A 516 -4.10 11.21 -50.15
CA GLU A 516 -4.94 12.38 -49.88
C GLU A 516 -5.66 12.86 -51.16
N ASP A 517 -6.74 13.65 -51.02
CA ASP A 517 -6.70 15.10 -51.27
C ASP A 517 -7.99 15.81 -50.80
N SER A 518 -7.99 17.15 -50.76
CA SER A 518 -9.10 18.02 -50.34
C SER A 518 -9.76 18.77 -51.53
N PRO A 519 -10.47 19.90 -51.34
CA PRO A 519 -11.88 19.88 -50.99
C PRO A 519 -12.78 20.48 -52.08
N LYS A 520 -14.06 20.06 -52.15
CA LYS A 520 -15.08 20.76 -52.95
C LYS A 520 -16.40 20.91 -52.19
N ALA A 521 -16.72 22.16 -51.84
CA ALA A 521 -18.03 22.52 -51.33
C ALA A 521 -19.07 22.55 -52.46
N ASN A 522 -20.30 22.12 -52.17
CA ASN A 522 -21.46 22.55 -52.94
C ASN A 522 -22.71 22.67 -52.04
N ARG A 523 -23.65 23.54 -52.41
CA ARG A 523 -24.81 23.90 -51.58
C ARG A 523 -26.03 23.06 -51.91
N ALA A 524 -26.64 22.44 -50.90
CA ALA A 524 -28.09 22.18 -50.85
C ALA A 524 -28.51 22.02 -49.38
N GLY A 525 -29.59 22.70 -48.97
CA GLY A 525 -30.08 22.63 -47.60
C GLY A 525 -31.12 21.52 -47.42
N HIS A 526 -30.75 20.45 -46.74
CA HIS A 526 -31.68 19.56 -46.06
C HIS A 526 -31.35 19.57 -44.56
N PRO A 527 -32.34 19.51 -43.66
CA PRO A 527 -32.07 19.24 -42.26
C PRO A 527 -31.49 17.83 -42.15
N ILE A 528 -30.20 17.72 -41.84
CA ILE A 528 -29.58 16.45 -41.52
C ILE A 528 -30.14 16.04 -40.16
N GLU A 529 -31.06 15.07 -40.16
CA GLU A 529 -31.38 14.33 -38.96
C GLU A 529 -30.07 13.76 -38.41
N SER A 530 -29.73 14.11 -37.16
CA SER A 530 -28.51 13.58 -36.52
C SER A 530 -28.54 12.05 -36.65
N PRO A 531 -27.50 11.42 -37.21
CA PRO A 531 -27.49 9.97 -37.41
C PRO A 531 -27.67 9.33 -36.04
N ALA A 532 -28.82 8.67 -35.84
CA ALA A 532 -29.21 8.13 -34.55
C ALA A 532 -28.07 7.24 -34.04
N THR A 533 -27.44 7.66 -32.93
CA THR A 533 -26.16 7.12 -32.46
C THR A 533 -26.28 5.61 -32.32
N GLN A 534 -25.77 4.86 -33.30
CA GLN A 534 -25.79 3.41 -33.26
C GLN A 534 -24.97 3.01 -32.04
N ALA A 535 -25.65 2.45 -31.03
CA ALA A 535 -24.99 1.95 -29.84
C ALA A 535 -23.86 1.03 -30.30
N PRO A 536 -22.59 1.27 -29.88
CA PRO A 536 -21.45 0.59 -30.46
C PRO A 536 -21.67 -0.91 -30.34
N LEU A 537 -21.48 -1.63 -31.46
CA LEU A 537 -21.69 -3.07 -31.54
C LEU A 537 -20.90 -3.76 -30.42
N MET A 538 -21.58 -4.16 -29.36
CA MET A 538 -20.94 -4.77 -28.20
C MET A 538 -20.49 -6.18 -28.57
N ILE A 539 -19.28 -6.26 -29.12
CA ILE A 539 -18.54 -7.49 -29.34
C ILE A 539 -18.45 -8.18 -27.97
N ARG A 540 -19.10 -9.34 -27.85
CA ARG A 540 -19.05 -10.13 -26.62
C ARG A 540 -17.58 -10.53 -26.37
N PRO A 541 -16.99 -10.21 -25.19
CA PRO A 541 -15.61 -10.53 -24.92
C PRO A 541 -15.38 -12.06 -24.96
N GLN A 542 -14.22 -12.45 -25.48
CA GLN A 542 -13.77 -13.84 -25.59
C GLN A 542 -13.61 -14.49 -24.21
N ALA A 543 -13.16 -13.70 -23.22
CA ALA A 543 -13.24 -14.05 -21.81
C ALA A 543 -13.36 -12.80 -20.92
N GLN A 544 -14.05 -12.98 -19.79
CA GLN A 544 -14.09 -12.01 -18.68
C GLN A 544 -13.20 -12.54 -17.55
N ALA A 545 -12.37 -11.68 -16.95
CA ALA A 545 -11.43 -12.08 -15.90
C ALA A 545 -11.52 -11.14 -14.69
N VAL A 546 -11.55 -11.71 -13.48
CA VAL A 546 -11.66 -10.94 -12.23
C VAL A 546 -10.32 -10.95 -11.49
N PHE A 547 -9.81 -9.77 -11.16
CA PHE A 547 -8.55 -9.56 -10.46
C PHE A 547 -8.77 -8.87 -9.12
N CYS A 548 -7.72 -8.77 -8.30
CA CYS A 548 -7.75 -7.88 -7.16
C CYS A 548 -7.87 -6.42 -7.64
N ILE A 549 -8.59 -5.59 -6.87
CA ILE A 549 -8.66 -4.13 -7.08
C ILE A 549 -7.32 -3.42 -6.75
N ASP A 550 -6.39 -4.14 -6.13
CA ASP A 550 -5.00 -3.74 -5.88
C ASP A 550 -4.31 -3.24 -7.16
N VAL A 551 -3.72 -2.04 -7.09
CA VAL A 551 -3.07 -1.33 -8.20
C VAL A 551 -1.95 -2.14 -8.87
N ARG A 552 -1.32 -3.10 -8.18
CA ARG A 552 -0.31 -4.00 -8.77
C ARG A 552 -0.90 -4.94 -9.82
N SER A 553 -2.22 -5.12 -9.82
CA SER A 553 -2.96 -5.86 -10.85
C SER A 553 -3.20 -5.02 -12.11
N GLU A 554 -3.17 -3.69 -12.02
CA GLU A 554 -3.53 -2.78 -13.11
C GLU A 554 -2.66 -2.96 -14.38
N PRO A 555 -1.31 -3.08 -14.31
CA PRO A 555 -0.50 -3.31 -15.50
C PRO A 555 -0.84 -4.62 -16.22
N PHE A 556 -1.12 -5.69 -15.45
CA PHE A 556 -1.49 -6.98 -16.03
C PHE A 556 -2.88 -6.94 -16.67
N ARG A 557 -3.85 -6.28 -16.03
CA ARG A 557 -5.20 -6.05 -16.57
C ARG A 557 -5.15 -5.30 -17.89
N ARG A 558 -4.49 -4.13 -17.91
CA ARG A 558 -4.29 -3.32 -19.12
C ARG A 558 -3.60 -4.09 -20.24
N GLN A 559 -2.61 -4.92 -19.91
CA GLN A 559 -1.91 -5.74 -20.91
C GLN A 559 -2.78 -6.87 -21.47
N LEU A 560 -3.67 -7.45 -20.67
CA LEU A 560 -4.62 -8.47 -21.12
C LEU A 560 -5.71 -7.86 -22.02
N GLU A 561 -6.25 -6.71 -21.63
CA GLU A 561 -7.22 -5.92 -22.41
C GLU A 561 -6.59 -5.42 -23.73
N GLY A 562 -5.30 -5.09 -23.73
CA GLY A 562 -4.56 -4.71 -24.93
C GLY A 562 -4.21 -5.84 -25.91
N VAL A 563 -4.52 -7.11 -25.59
CA VAL A 563 -4.21 -8.28 -26.45
C VAL A 563 -5.40 -8.70 -27.33
N GLY A 564 -6.63 -8.27 -27.03
CA GLY A 564 -7.83 -8.61 -27.80
C GLY A 564 -9.10 -8.36 -27.00
N ASP A 565 -10.21 -9.03 -27.38
CA ASP A 565 -11.54 -8.84 -26.77
C ASP A 565 -11.64 -9.47 -25.34
N TYR A 566 -10.81 -9.00 -24.41
CA TYR A 566 -10.82 -9.39 -23.00
C TYR A 566 -11.33 -8.24 -22.15
N GLU A 567 -12.18 -8.55 -21.17
CA GLU A 567 -12.72 -7.57 -20.22
C GLU A 567 -12.28 -7.94 -18.80
N THR A 568 -11.76 -6.98 -18.02
CA THR A 568 -11.28 -7.26 -16.66
C THR A 568 -11.99 -6.47 -15.56
N PHE A 569 -12.43 -7.20 -14.54
CA PHE A 569 -13.09 -6.63 -13.35
C PHE A 569 -12.10 -6.55 -12.18
N GLY A 570 -12.20 -5.48 -11.39
CA GLY A 570 -11.50 -5.35 -10.12
C GLY A 570 -12.39 -5.75 -8.95
N PHE A 571 -11.89 -6.55 -8.03
CA PHE A 571 -12.63 -7.04 -6.87
C PHE A 571 -11.80 -6.94 -5.58
N ALA A 572 -12.45 -6.72 -4.44
CA ALA A 572 -11.76 -6.74 -3.14
C ALA A 572 -11.18 -8.14 -2.85
N GLY A 573 -10.01 -8.20 -2.21
CA GLY A 573 -9.23 -9.44 -2.06
C GLY A 573 -10.00 -10.65 -1.51
N PHE A 574 -9.49 -11.85 -1.79
CA PHE A 574 -10.05 -13.15 -1.41
C PHE A 574 -11.39 -13.56 -2.08
N PHE A 575 -11.99 -12.74 -2.94
CA PHE A 575 -13.17 -13.12 -3.76
C PHE A 575 -14.38 -13.66 -2.98
N THR A 576 -14.50 -13.31 -1.69
CA THR A 576 -15.44 -13.90 -0.69
C THR A 576 -15.26 -15.41 -0.41
N VAL A 577 -14.13 -15.98 -0.83
CA VAL A 577 -13.69 -17.37 -0.63
C VAL A 577 -12.81 -17.47 0.64
N PHE A 578 -13.40 -17.33 1.83
CA PHE A 578 -12.64 -17.37 3.09
C PHE A 578 -12.28 -18.80 3.53
N ILE A 579 -11.05 -19.24 3.22
CA ILE A 579 -10.59 -20.62 3.44
C ILE A 579 -9.32 -20.70 4.28
N ARG A 580 -9.08 -21.89 4.82
CA ARG A 580 -7.72 -22.37 5.07
C ARG A 580 -7.25 -23.21 3.90
N TYR A 581 -5.96 -23.17 3.62
CA TYR A 581 -5.34 -23.99 2.59
C TYR A 581 -4.25 -24.90 3.17
N GLN A 582 -4.22 -26.15 2.73
CA GLN A 582 -3.11 -27.08 2.98
C GLN A 582 -2.65 -27.69 1.65
N GLY A 583 -1.49 -27.27 1.15
CA GLY A 583 -0.87 -27.80 -0.06
C GLY A 583 -0.36 -29.24 0.09
N LEU A 584 -0.11 -29.93 -1.03
CA LEU A 584 0.25 -31.34 -1.04
C LEU A 584 1.61 -31.58 -0.35
N GLY A 585 1.57 -32.19 0.83
CA GLY A 585 2.76 -32.45 1.67
C GLY A 585 3.08 -31.34 2.67
N SER A 586 2.31 -30.25 2.74
CA SER A 586 2.45 -29.24 3.79
C SER A 586 2.01 -29.78 5.15
N HIS A 587 2.84 -29.60 6.17
CA HIS A 587 2.47 -29.86 7.57
C HIS A 587 1.61 -28.75 8.19
N HIS A 588 1.59 -27.55 7.61
CA HIS A 588 0.87 -26.38 8.13
C HIS A 588 -0.32 -25.97 7.24
N GLU A 589 -1.35 -25.42 7.87
CA GLU A 589 -2.47 -24.72 7.23
C GLU A 589 -2.11 -23.23 7.06
N THR A 590 -2.37 -22.63 5.89
CA THR A 590 -2.29 -21.18 5.69
C THR A 590 -3.70 -20.57 5.72
N ASP A 591 -3.91 -19.54 6.54
CA ASP A 591 -5.14 -18.75 6.55
C ASP A 591 -5.21 -17.85 5.30
N GLN A 592 -6.33 -17.92 4.55
CA GLN A 592 -6.56 -17.17 3.30
C GLN A 592 -7.88 -16.37 3.42
N PHE A 593 -7.85 -15.32 4.25
CA PHE A 593 -8.97 -14.41 4.50
C PHE A 593 -8.47 -13.09 5.14
N PRO A 594 -9.24 -11.98 5.08
CA PRO A 594 -8.85 -10.73 5.74
C PRO A 594 -8.97 -10.83 7.27
N VAL A 595 -8.14 -10.08 8.00
CA VAL A 595 -7.91 -10.17 9.46
C VAL A 595 -9.20 -10.14 10.31
N ILE A 596 -10.23 -9.41 9.86
CA ILE A 596 -11.52 -9.26 10.56
C ILE A 596 -12.36 -10.54 10.51
N MET A 597 -12.13 -11.40 9.52
CA MET A 597 -12.89 -12.62 9.25
C MET A 597 -12.18 -13.88 9.75
N LYS A 598 -12.87 -15.02 9.73
CA LYS A 598 -12.29 -16.35 10.00
C LYS A 598 -12.82 -17.36 8.99
N ALA A 599 -11.93 -18.17 8.40
CA ALA A 599 -12.33 -19.29 7.55
C ALA A 599 -13.19 -20.30 8.31
N LYS A 600 -14.24 -20.77 7.65
CA LYS A 600 -15.07 -21.90 8.13
C LYS A 600 -14.66 -23.24 7.52
N ASN A 601 -14.08 -23.19 6.31
CA ASN A 601 -13.77 -24.35 5.50
C ASN A 601 -12.26 -24.45 5.21
N LEU A 602 -11.74 -25.67 5.22
CA LEU A 602 -10.37 -26.04 4.88
C LEU A 602 -10.37 -26.70 3.50
N VAL A 603 -9.54 -26.18 2.59
CA VAL A 603 -9.27 -26.79 1.28
C VAL A 603 -7.91 -27.48 1.35
N ARG A 604 -7.88 -28.78 1.07
CA ARG A 604 -6.68 -29.60 1.09
C ARG A 604 -6.35 -30.02 -0.34
N GLU A 605 -5.08 -29.93 -0.71
CA GLU A 605 -4.58 -30.46 -1.97
C GLU A 605 -4.18 -31.93 -1.80
N LEU A 606 -4.83 -32.80 -2.58
CA LEU A 606 -4.59 -34.24 -2.56
C LEU A 606 -4.03 -34.69 -3.91
N HIS A 607 -3.19 -35.74 -3.90
CA HIS A 607 -2.86 -36.44 -5.15
C HIS A 607 -4.10 -37.10 -5.76
N ARG A 608 -4.12 -37.30 -7.08
CA ARG A 608 -5.12 -38.15 -7.72
C ARG A 608 -4.82 -39.65 -7.48
N PRO A 609 -5.83 -40.51 -7.23
CA PRO A 609 -5.62 -41.87 -6.74
C PRO A 609 -4.69 -42.77 -7.58
N TYR A 610 -4.69 -42.57 -8.90
CA TYR A 610 -3.88 -43.36 -9.85
C TYR A 610 -2.37 -43.06 -9.81
N GLN A 611 -1.90 -42.11 -8.98
CA GLN A 611 -0.50 -41.68 -8.93
C GLN A 611 0.28 -42.10 -7.68
N GLY A 612 -0.24 -43.00 -6.84
CA GLY A 612 0.41 -43.42 -5.57
C GLY A 612 1.89 -43.85 -5.70
N ARG A 613 2.28 -44.57 -6.78
CA ARG A 613 3.70 -44.93 -7.04
C ARG A 613 4.59 -43.74 -7.39
N ARG A 614 4.03 -42.62 -7.87
CA ARG A 614 4.76 -41.35 -8.09
C ARG A 614 4.76 -40.48 -6.84
N LEU A 615 3.72 -40.55 -5.99
CA LEU A 615 3.62 -39.77 -4.75
C LEU A 615 4.85 -39.93 -3.85
N SER A 616 5.28 -41.17 -3.60
CA SER A 616 6.48 -41.41 -2.78
C SER A 616 7.73 -40.69 -3.34
N ARG A 617 7.95 -40.72 -4.66
CA ARG A 617 9.08 -40.02 -5.28
C ARG A 617 8.95 -38.50 -5.21
N TYR A 618 7.75 -37.96 -5.43
CA TYR A 618 7.48 -36.52 -5.31
C TYR A 618 7.67 -36.02 -3.87
N LEU A 619 7.13 -36.73 -2.88
CA LEU A 619 7.26 -36.35 -1.47
C LEU A 619 8.72 -36.48 -1.00
N SER A 620 9.42 -37.57 -1.31
CA SER A 620 10.84 -37.71 -0.99
C SER A 620 11.72 -36.70 -1.74
N GLY A 621 11.41 -36.39 -3.00
CA GLY A 621 12.12 -35.39 -3.79
C GLY A 621 11.93 -33.97 -3.28
N ASN A 622 10.69 -33.57 -2.98
CA ASN A 622 10.41 -32.28 -2.36
C ASN A 622 10.98 -32.19 -0.94
N HIS A 623 10.94 -33.26 -0.14
CA HIS A 623 11.57 -33.28 1.18
C HIS A 623 13.09 -33.16 1.06
N LEU A 624 13.74 -33.85 0.11
CA LEU A 624 15.17 -33.71 -0.14
C LEU A 624 15.53 -32.27 -0.54
N LEU A 625 14.75 -31.65 -1.44
CA LEU A 625 14.94 -30.25 -1.85
C LEU A 625 14.70 -29.28 -0.68
N HIS A 626 13.69 -29.52 0.15
CA HIS A 626 13.37 -28.66 1.30
C HIS A 626 14.41 -28.80 2.41
N THR A 627 14.88 -30.00 2.70
CA THR A 627 15.97 -30.25 3.66
C THR A 627 17.30 -29.70 3.12
N ALA A 628 17.60 -29.83 1.84
CA ALA A 628 18.78 -29.19 1.24
C ALA A 628 18.69 -27.65 1.29
N HIS A 629 17.49 -27.08 1.20
CA HIS A 629 17.27 -25.64 1.38
C HIS A 629 17.40 -25.21 2.85
N GLN A 630 16.86 -25.98 3.79
CA GLN A 630 17.01 -25.75 5.24
C GLN A 630 18.47 -25.86 5.67
N LEU A 631 19.19 -26.91 5.28
CA LEU A 631 20.64 -27.02 5.51
C LEU A 631 21.41 -25.81 4.95
N LEU A 632 20.97 -25.23 3.82
CA LEU A 632 21.54 -24.00 3.26
C LEU A 632 21.13 -22.69 3.98
N VAL A 633 20.22 -22.76 4.95
CA VAL A 633 19.88 -21.70 5.92
C VAL A 633 20.65 -21.97 7.21
N ASP A 634 20.55 -23.18 7.77
CA ASP A 634 21.27 -23.63 8.98
C ASP A 634 22.80 -23.42 8.87
N LEU A 635 23.38 -23.63 7.67
CA LEU A 635 24.80 -23.38 7.37
C LEU A 635 25.18 -21.90 7.32
N LYS A 636 24.21 -20.99 7.13
CA LYS A 636 24.43 -19.53 7.15
C LYS A 636 24.31 -18.94 8.55
N GLU A 637 23.47 -19.52 9.39
CA GLU A 637 23.27 -19.11 10.80
C GLU A 637 24.48 -19.47 11.67
N ASN A 638 25.30 -20.43 11.23
CA ASN A 638 26.57 -20.78 11.89
C ASN A 638 27.69 -19.78 11.58
N VAL A 639 28.61 -19.56 12.53
CA VAL A 639 29.61 -18.47 12.49
C VAL A 639 30.71 -18.63 11.42
N VAL A 640 31.18 -19.85 11.17
CA VAL A 640 32.37 -20.11 10.34
C VAL A 640 32.02 -20.65 8.95
N THR A 641 30.92 -21.39 8.84
CA THR A 641 30.49 -22.01 7.57
C THR A 641 30.17 -21.02 6.45
N PRO A 642 29.67 -19.78 6.65
CA PRO A 642 29.45 -18.83 5.56
C PRO A 642 30.70 -18.59 4.71
N TYR A 643 31.87 -18.39 5.34
CA TYR A 643 33.14 -18.19 4.63
C TYR A 643 33.53 -19.44 3.83
N VAL A 644 33.56 -20.61 4.49
CA VAL A 644 33.95 -21.88 3.86
C VAL A 644 32.96 -22.28 2.74
N VAL A 645 31.66 -22.04 2.91
CA VAL A 645 30.62 -22.34 1.93
C VAL A 645 30.60 -21.33 0.78
N VAL A 646 30.90 -20.05 1.02
CA VAL A 646 31.03 -19.07 -0.08
C VAL A 646 32.28 -19.39 -0.92
N GLU A 647 33.41 -19.72 -0.32
CA GLU A 647 34.61 -20.09 -1.08
C GLU A 647 34.47 -21.46 -1.78
N SER A 648 33.94 -22.48 -1.10
CA SER A 648 33.84 -23.85 -1.65
C SER A 648 32.63 -24.06 -2.57
N VAL A 649 31.53 -23.33 -2.36
CA VAL A 649 30.25 -23.53 -3.06
C VAL A 649 29.81 -22.30 -3.86
N GLY A 650 30.30 -21.10 -3.55
CA GLY A 650 29.93 -19.85 -4.24
C GLY A 650 30.18 -19.88 -5.75
N TRP A 651 31.28 -20.50 -6.21
CA TRP A 651 31.56 -20.70 -7.64
C TRP A 651 30.47 -21.52 -8.36
N PHE A 652 29.78 -22.44 -7.66
CA PHE A 652 28.65 -23.16 -8.23
C PHE A 652 27.38 -22.30 -8.37
N TYR A 653 27.29 -21.13 -7.71
CA TYR A 653 26.20 -20.15 -7.94
C TYR A 653 26.43 -19.27 -9.17
N ALA A 654 27.68 -19.12 -9.64
CA ALA A 654 27.98 -18.44 -10.90
C ALA A 654 27.37 -19.17 -12.11
N LEU A 655 27.26 -20.50 -12.07
CA LEU A 655 26.66 -21.30 -13.13
C LEU A 655 25.14 -21.02 -13.30
N PRO A 656 24.30 -21.03 -12.24
CA PRO A 656 22.95 -20.45 -12.26
C PRO A 656 22.88 -19.00 -12.71
N LEU A 657 23.83 -18.14 -12.33
CA LEU A 657 23.80 -16.73 -12.71
C LEU A 657 24.01 -16.56 -14.22
N ILE A 658 25.09 -17.12 -14.77
CA ILE A 658 25.39 -17.09 -16.21
C ILE A 658 24.27 -17.79 -17.01
N GLY A 659 23.77 -18.92 -16.52
CA GLY A 659 22.66 -19.64 -17.14
C GLY A 659 21.36 -18.84 -17.18
N LYS A 660 20.99 -18.16 -16.09
CA LYS A 660 19.80 -17.29 -16.03
C LYS A 660 19.94 -16.03 -16.89
N THR A 661 21.12 -15.43 -16.96
CA THR A 661 21.33 -14.14 -17.63
C THR A 661 21.62 -14.28 -19.13
N VAL A 662 22.52 -15.20 -19.52
CA VAL A 662 23.01 -15.32 -20.90
C VAL A 662 22.26 -16.41 -21.69
N PHE A 663 21.92 -17.53 -21.05
CA PHE A 663 21.37 -18.72 -21.72
C PHE A 663 19.99 -19.13 -21.19
N THR A 664 19.15 -18.12 -20.89
CA THR A 664 17.80 -18.21 -20.29
C THR A 664 17.01 -19.48 -20.65
N ALA A 665 16.80 -19.73 -21.95
CA ALA A 665 15.99 -20.82 -22.46
C ALA A 665 16.63 -22.21 -22.24
N TRP A 666 17.95 -22.34 -22.44
CA TRP A 666 18.68 -23.58 -22.18
C TRP A 666 18.70 -23.89 -20.68
N TYR A 667 19.03 -22.90 -19.86
CA TYR A 667 19.11 -23.06 -18.40
C TYR A 667 17.75 -23.47 -17.83
N ARG A 668 16.66 -22.78 -18.19
CA ARG A 668 15.29 -23.12 -17.77
C ARG A 668 14.92 -24.56 -18.15
N ASN A 669 15.23 -24.96 -19.39
CA ASN A 669 14.95 -26.31 -19.87
C ASN A 669 15.78 -27.38 -19.14
N LEU A 670 17.03 -27.09 -18.76
CA LEU A 670 17.87 -27.98 -17.95
C LEU A 670 17.35 -28.08 -16.51
N THR A 671 17.03 -26.95 -15.87
CA THR A 671 16.54 -26.96 -14.48
C THR A 671 15.19 -27.64 -14.34
N GLU A 672 14.26 -27.45 -15.27
CA GLU A 672 12.96 -28.16 -15.21
C GLU A 672 13.11 -29.65 -15.51
N ARG A 673 14.06 -30.07 -16.36
CA ARG A 673 14.41 -31.50 -16.53
C ARG A 673 14.96 -32.11 -15.23
N LEU A 674 15.90 -31.44 -14.57
CA LEU A 674 16.48 -31.88 -13.29
C LEU A 674 15.40 -31.91 -12.18
N ARG A 675 14.57 -30.86 -12.10
CA ARG A 675 13.46 -30.75 -11.15
C ARG A 675 12.43 -31.87 -11.36
N HIS A 676 12.02 -32.14 -12.60
CA HIS A 676 11.10 -33.25 -12.89
C HIS A 676 11.72 -34.65 -12.68
N ALA A 677 13.04 -34.79 -12.75
CA ALA A 677 13.71 -36.04 -12.41
C ALA A 677 13.73 -36.30 -10.89
N LEU A 678 14.00 -35.27 -10.09
CA LEU A 678 14.04 -35.33 -8.62
C LEU A 678 12.64 -35.36 -7.99
N ALA A 679 11.77 -34.44 -8.42
CA ALA A 679 10.40 -34.25 -7.95
C ALA A 679 9.43 -34.22 -9.16
N PRO A 680 9.01 -35.38 -9.68
CA PRO A 680 8.16 -35.46 -10.86
C PRO A 680 6.78 -34.85 -10.60
N ALA A 681 6.30 -34.02 -11.52
CA ALA A 681 5.01 -33.36 -11.39
C ALA A 681 3.85 -34.38 -11.19
N ILE A 682 3.01 -34.09 -10.20
CA ILE A 682 1.83 -34.88 -9.85
C ILE A 682 0.57 -34.12 -10.23
N ALA A 683 -0.41 -34.84 -10.77
CA ALA A 683 -1.74 -34.31 -11.00
C ALA A 683 -2.50 -34.32 -9.66
N THR A 684 -2.78 -33.13 -9.12
CA THR A 684 -3.49 -32.95 -7.85
C THR A 684 -4.98 -32.69 -8.06
N SER A 685 -5.70 -32.65 -6.94
CA SER A 685 -7.13 -32.36 -6.84
C SER A 685 -7.40 -31.71 -5.49
N LEU A 686 -8.09 -30.58 -5.49
CA LEU A 686 -8.50 -29.86 -4.29
C LEU A 686 -9.77 -30.48 -3.70
N THR A 687 -9.87 -30.53 -2.36
CA THR A 687 -11.12 -30.91 -1.67
C THR A 687 -12.13 -29.75 -1.72
N ILE A 688 -12.70 -29.49 -2.89
CA ILE A 688 -13.69 -28.42 -3.09
C ILE A 688 -15.04 -28.82 -2.49
N ASP A 689 -15.47 -30.07 -2.70
CA ASP A 689 -16.74 -30.57 -2.20
C ASP A 689 -16.63 -31.16 -0.78
N LYS A 690 -17.63 -30.84 0.04
CA LYS A 690 -17.76 -31.26 1.44
C LYS A 690 -18.48 -32.60 1.53
N LEU A 691 -17.76 -33.61 2.04
CA LEU A 691 -18.26 -34.98 2.22
C LEU A 691 -19.59 -34.97 2.99
N THR A 692 -20.55 -35.77 2.54
CA THR A 692 -21.82 -35.91 3.25
C THR A 692 -21.60 -36.61 4.58
N ARG A 693 -22.46 -36.32 5.57
CA ARG A 693 -22.36 -36.90 6.91
C ARG A 693 -22.24 -38.43 6.91
N LYS A 694 -22.97 -39.11 6.01
CA LYS A 694 -22.93 -40.58 5.88
C LYS A 694 -21.59 -41.09 5.38
N GLU A 695 -21.00 -40.43 4.38
CA GLU A 695 -19.65 -40.78 3.87
C GLU A 695 -18.57 -40.55 4.93
N VAL A 696 -18.71 -39.48 5.74
CA VAL A 696 -17.83 -39.23 6.89
C VAL A 696 -17.97 -40.32 7.96
N GLU A 697 -19.20 -40.70 8.31
CA GLU A 697 -19.46 -41.78 9.28
C GLU A 697 -18.92 -43.14 8.79
N GLU A 698 -19.13 -43.48 7.51
CA GLU A 698 -18.59 -44.70 6.89
C GLU A 698 -17.06 -44.71 6.81
N MET A 699 -16.44 -43.57 6.45
CA MET A 699 -14.99 -43.42 6.38
C MET A 699 -14.33 -43.53 7.77
N ILE A 700 -14.90 -42.88 8.80
CA ILE A 700 -14.37 -42.99 10.16
C ILE A 700 -14.58 -44.40 10.70
N ALA A 701 -15.70 -45.06 10.43
CA ALA A 701 -15.90 -46.45 10.83
C ALA A 701 -14.90 -47.40 10.16
N ALA A 702 -14.53 -47.16 8.89
CA ALA A 702 -13.47 -47.89 8.21
C ALA A 702 -12.08 -47.63 8.80
N GLU A 703 -11.74 -46.36 9.10
CA GLU A 703 -10.51 -45.97 9.81
C GLU A 703 -10.42 -46.67 11.18
N GLN A 704 -11.48 -46.61 11.98
CA GLN A 704 -11.57 -47.23 13.30
C GLN A 704 -11.40 -48.75 13.23
N ARG A 705 -12.08 -49.46 12.31
CA ARG A 705 -11.88 -50.91 12.12
C ARG A 705 -10.43 -51.24 11.71
N GLY A 706 -9.80 -50.40 10.89
CA GLY A 706 -8.38 -50.52 10.52
C GLY A 706 -7.38 -50.19 11.65
N ILE A 707 -7.78 -49.39 12.64
CA ILE A 707 -7.01 -49.17 13.88
C ILE A 707 -7.19 -50.38 14.80
N ILE A 708 -8.44 -50.81 15.08
CA ILE A 708 -8.75 -51.95 15.94
C ILE A 708 -8.03 -53.22 15.46
N ARG A 709 -8.04 -53.50 14.14
CA ARG A 709 -7.32 -54.63 13.56
C ARG A 709 -5.81 -54.58 13.85
N ARG A 710 -5.17 -53.42 13.70
CA ARG A 710 -3.73 -53.25 13.98
C ARG A 710 -3.42 -53.33 15.47
N ALA A 711 -4.26 -52.75 16.33
CA ALA A 711 -4.13 -52.81 17.78
C ALA A 711 -4.24 -54.26 18.29
N LEU A 712 -5.22 -55.04 17.80
CA LEU A 712 -5.34 -56.47 18.10
C LEU A 712 -4.07 -57.25 17.71
N GLN A 713 -3.54 -57.02 16.50
CA GLN A 713 -2.32 -57.67 16.03
C GLN A 713 -1.06 -57.24 16.82
N GLN A 714 -1.01 -56.00 17.33
CA GLN A 714 0.10 -55.49 18.13
C GLN A 714 0.07 -55.98 19.59
N GLU A 715 -1.10 -56.06 20.22
CA GLU A 715 -1.23 -56.39 21.64
C GLU A 715 -1.41 -57.90 21.90
N PHE A 716 -1.87 -58.68 20.91
CA PHE A 716 -2.11 -60.12 21.04
C PHE A 716 -1.34 -61.01 20.04
N GLY A 717 -0.56 -60.44 19.12
CA GLY A 717 0.34 -61.16 18.20
C GLY A 717 -0.38 -62.08 17.20
N GLU A 718 0.30 -63.14 16.74
CA GLU A 718 -0.24 -64.15 15.82
C GLU A 718 -1.15 -65.20 16.51
N ARG A 719 -1.92 -64.79 17.52
CA ARG A 719 -3.11 -65.57 17.91
C ARG A 719 -4.08 -65.55 16.73
N ASP A 720 -4.67 -66.70 16.38
CA ASP A 720 -5.65 -66.83 15.29
C ASP A 720 -7.02 -66.24 15.70
N LEU A 721 -7.03 -64.92 15.87
CA LEU A 721 -8.17 -64.12 16.28
C LEU A 721 -9.09 -63.90 15.07
N ASN A 722 -10.40 -64.08 15.27
CA ASN A 722 -11.38 -63.85 14.22
C ASN A 722 -11.46 -62.35 13.84
N LEU A 723 -10.64 -61.93 12.87
CA LEU A 723 -10.58 -60.58 12.30
C LEU A 723 -11.69 -60.28 11.27
N SER A 724 -12.84 -60.97 11.35
CA SER A 724 -14.01 -60.67 10.52
C SER A 724 -14.49 -59.23 10.70
N LEU A 725 -15.10 -58.67 9.65
CA LEU A 725 -15.64 -57.32 9.64
C LEU A 725 -16.66 -57.12 10.77
N GLU A 726 -17.48 -58.14 11.03
CA GLU A 726 -18.50 -58.17 12.08
C GLU A 726 -17.89 -58.10 13.48
N ARG A 727 -16.82 -58.86 13.76
CA ARG A 727 -16.14 -58.83 15.06
C ARG A 727 -15.41 -57.50 15.31
N LEU A 728 -14.79 -56.93 14.28
CA LEU A 728 -14.17 -55.60 14.35
C LEU A 728 -15.22 -54.49 14.57
N GLU A 729 -16.39 -54.60 13.93
CA GLU A 729 -17.51 -53.68 14.12
C GLU A 729 -18.15 -53.83 15.52
N ALA A 730 -18.28 -55.05 16.05
CA ALA A 730 -18.77 -55.29 17.41
C ALA A 730 -17.86 -54.61 18.46
N LEU A 731 -16.53 -54.77 18.34
CA LEU A 731 -15.56 -54.09 19.20
C LEU A 731 -15.64 -52.56 19.06
N ARG A 732 -15.79 -52.04 17.83
CA ARG A 732 -16.01 -50.60 17.56
C ARG A 732 -17.24 -50.06 18.28
N ARG A 733 -18.37 -50.77 18.19
CA ARG A 733 -19.65 -50.39 18.82
C ARG A 733 -19.58 -50.41 20.34
N ARG A 734 -18.98 -51.46 20.93
CA ARG A 734 -18.72 -51.53 22.39
C ARG A 734 -17.85 -50.36 22.85
N ALA A 735 -16.79 -50.02 22.13
CA ALA A 735 -15.92 -48.89 22.47
C ALA A 735 -16.65 -47.53 22.42
N LEU A 736 -17.65 -47.37 21.54
CA LEU A 736 -18.45 -46.15 21.36
C LEU A 736 -19.75 -46.09 22.18
N ASP A 737 -20.02 -47.08 23.04
CA ASP A 737 -21.28 -47.23 23.78
C ASP A 737 -22.52 -47.30 22.85
N GLU A 738 -22.40 -47.87 21.66
CA GLU A 738 -23.53 -48.09 20.74
C GLU A 738 -24.30 -49.36 21.17
N THR A 739 -25.54 -49.21 21.66
CA THR A 739 -26.34 -50.27 22.33
C THR A 739 -27.34 -50.99 21.41
N ASP A 740 -27.31 -50.78 20.09
CA ASP A 740 -28.23 -51.44 19.17
C ASP A 740 -27.98 -52.96 19.10
N PRO A 741 -29.03 -53.80 19.10
CA PRO A 741 -28.89 -55.25 19.07
C PRO A 741 -28.26 -55.71 17.75
N MET A 742 -27.12 -56.38 17.85
CA MET A 742 -26.44 -56.98 16.71
C MET A 742 -27.12 -58.31 16.32
N PRO A 743 -27.24 -58.66 15.02
CA PRO A 743 -27.60 -60.02 14.63
C PRO A 743 -26.59 -61.02 15.22
N PRO A 744 -27.02 -62.25 15.56
CA PRO A 744 -26.20 -63.19 16.31
C PRO A 744 -25.02 -63.72 15.47
N THR A 745 -23.84 -63.16 15.70
CA THR A 745 -22.57 -63.75 15.22
C THR A 745 -22.37 -65.11 15.86
N ALA A 746 -21.97 -66.10 15.05
CA ALA A 746 -21.59 -67.41 15.57
C ALA A 746 -20.39 -67.25 16.54
N ALA A 747 -20.54 -67.78 17.76
CA ALA A 747 -19.48 -67.69 18.77
C ALA A 747 -18.22 -68.41 18.25
N PRO A 748 -17.03 -67.78 18.27
CA PRO A 748 -15.81 -68.43 17.84
C PRO A 748 -15.50 -69.65 18.74
N PRO A 749 -14.94 -70.74 18.19
CA PRO A 749 -14.62 -71.93 18.97
C PRO A 749 -13.68 -71.58 20.13
N ARG A 750 -13.99 -72.10 21.33
CA ARG A 750 -13.42 -71.71 22.63
C ARG A 750 -11.88 -71.74 22.77
N ARG A 751 -11.13 -72.20 21.78
CA ARG A 751 -9.65 -72.15 21.74
C ARG A 751 -9.08 -70.83 21.19
N TYR A 752 -9.90 -69.95 20.62
CA TYR A 752 -9.47 -68.76 19.87
C TYR A 752 -10.20 -67.45 20.26
N ALA A 753 -10.86 -67.44 21.42
CA ALA A 753 -11.56 -66.27 21.95
C ALA A 753 -10.71 -65.58 23.03
N LEU A 754 -10.66 -64.25 23.01
CA LEU A 754 -10.20 -63.46 24.17
C LEU A 754 -11.11 -63.74 25.37
N SER A 755 -10.56 -63.67 26.58
CA SER A 755 -11.36 -63.69 27.81
C SER A 755 -12.24 -62.43 27.89
N ALA A 756 -13.31 -62.50 28.70
CA ALA A 756 -14.16 -61.34 28.93
C ALA A 756 -13.39 -60.17 29.58
N GLU A 757 -12.34 -60.47 30.35
CA GLU A 757 -11.44 -59.50 30.98
C GLU A 757 -10.45 -58.92 29.98
N GLU A 758 -9.82 -59.76 29.13
CA GLU A 758 -8.95 -59.33 28.02
C GLU A 758 -9.71 -58.40 27.05
N GLU A 759 -10.94 -58.75 26.67
CA GLU A 759 -11.75 -57.93 25.76
C GLU A 759 -12.20 -56.61 26.41
N ASN A 760 -12.56 -56.60 27.69
CA ASN A 760 -12.92 -55.38 28.41
C ASN A 760 -11.71 -54.45 28.60
N ALA A 761 -10.55 -54.99 28.96
CA ALA A 761 -9.31 -54.22 29.06
C ALA A 761 -8.92 -53.62 27.70
N PHE A 762 -9.00 -54.41 26.62
CA PHE A 762 -8.74 -53.92 25.26
C PHE A 762 -9.71 -52.81 24.83
N ILE A 763 -11.00 -52.88 25.20
CA ILE A 763 -11.97 -51.81 24.93
C ILE A 763 -11.57 -50.50 25.63
N GLU A 764 -11.05 -50.54 26.86
CA GLU A 764 -10.53 -49.34 27.52
C GLU A 764 -9.22 -48.84 26.89
N THR A 765 -8.34 -49.72 26.39
CA THR A 765 -7.19 -49.30 25.56
C THR A 765 -7.64 -48.60 24.28
N LEU A 766 -8.67 -49.11 23.58
CA LEU A 766 -9.26 -48.46 22.40
C LEU A 766 -9.82 -47.07 22.73
N ARG A 767 -10.49 -46.91 23.89
CA ARG A 767 -11.08 -45.65 24.35
C ARG A 767 -10.04 -44.61 24.75
N THR A 768 -8.96 -45.03 25.43
CA THR A 768 -7.94 -44.14 26.02
C THR A 768 -6.78 -43.86 25.07
N ARG A 769 -6.07 -44.91 24.63
CA ARG A 769 -4.86 -44.84 23.78
C ARG A 769 -5.19 -44.48 22.34
N TYR A 770 -6.24 -45.08 21.78
CA TYR A 770 -6.63 -44.89 20.38
C TYR A 770 -7.80 -43.90 20.18
N GLN A 771 -8.34 -43.33 21.25
CA GLN A 771 -9.43 -42.34 21.24
C GLN A 771 -10.70 -42.79 20.48
N ILE A 772 -10.96 -44.11 20.42
CA ILE A 772 -12.19 -44.70 19.88
C ILE A 772 -13.27 -44.63 20.96
N ASN A 773 -13.75 -43.41 21.20
CA ASN A 773 -14.81 -43.06 22.13
C ASN A 773 -15.71 -41.97 21.49
N ARG A 774 -16.90 -41.70 22.06
CA ARG A 774 -17.86 -40.74 21.46
C ARG A 774 -17.29 -39.32 21.29
N ARG A 775 -16.40 -38.86 22.19
CA ARG A 775 -15.76 -37.52 22.10
C ARG A 775 -14.73 -37.48 20.97
N GLY A 776 -13.89 -38.52 20.86
CA GLY A 776 -12.94 -38.68 19.77
C GLY A 776 -13.62 -38.78 18.39
N LEU A 777 -14.73 -39.53 18.30
CA LEU A 777 -15.56 -39.59 17.10
C LEU A 777 -16.10 -38.20 16.71
N PHE A 778 -16.70 -37.45 17.64
CA PHE A 778 -17.19 -36.10 17.38
C PHE A 778 -16.07 -35.16 16.90
N ALA A 779 -14.94 -35.12 17.60
CA ALA A 779 -13.79 -34.28 17.24
C ALA A 779 -13.05 -34.73 15.96
N ARG A 780 -13.30 -35.96 15.46
CA ARG A 780 -12.85 -36.45 14.16
C ARG A 780 -13.84 -36.05 13.06
N MET A 781 -15.14 -36.24 13.29
CA MET A 781 -16.21 -35.79 12.40
C MET A 781 -16.13 -34.28 12.15
N GLU A 782 -15.97 -33.46 13.19
CA GLU A 782 -15.90 -32.00 13.06
C GLU A 782 -14.72 -31.56 12.18
N ARG A 783 -13.53 -32.14 12.36
CA ARG A 783 -12.36 -31.84 11.52
C ARG A 783 -12.57 -32.24 10.06
N ILE A 784 -13.25 -33.36 9.81
CA ILE A 784 -13.55 -33.80 8.44
C ILE A 784 -14.64 -32.93 7.80
N THR A 785 -15.71 -32.57 8.54
CA THR A 785 -16.79 -31.72 8.01
C THR A 785 -16.41 -30.25 7.87
N ARG A 786 -15.29 -29.80 8.43
CA ARG A 786 -14.63 -28.54 8.05
C ARG A 786 -13.93 -28.61 6.68
N THR A 787 -13.76 -29.77 6.06
CA THR A 787 -13.08 -29.90 4.77
C THR A 787 -14.05 -29.64 3.61
N GLY A 788 -13.69 -28.75 2.69
CA GLY A 788 -14.47 -28.38 1.50
C GLY A 788 -15.71 -27.51 1.79
N PHE A 789 -16.50 -27.29 0.74
CA PHE A 789 -17.72 -26.50 0.72
C PHE A 789 -18.93 -27.37 0.36
N THR A 790 -20.09 -27.10 0.98
CA THR A 790 -21.37 -27.58 0.44
C THR A 790 -21.74 -26.77 -0.81
N LEU A 791 -22.54 -27.34 -1.70
CA LEU A 791 -23.05 -26.63 -2.89
C LEU A 791 -23.76 -25.31 -2.54
N GLN A 792 -24.39 -25.20 -1.36
CA GLN A 792 -25.00 -23.96 -0.89
C GLN A 792 -23.97 -22.89 -0.52
N GLU A 793 -22.84 -23.28 0.09
CA GLU A 793 -21.73 -22.37 0.37
C GLU A 793 -21.03 -21.92 -0.92
N GLN A 794 -20.82 -22.84 -1.88
CA GLN A 794 -20.26 -22.52 -3.21
C GLN A 794 -21.14 -21.52 -3.96
N LEU A 795 -22.45 -21.79 -4.06
CA LEU A 795 -23.41 -20.90 -4.71
C LEU A 795 -23.48 -19.54 -4.02
N PHE A 796 -23.54 -19.49 -2.68
CA PHE A 796 -23.58 -18.24 -1.93
C PHE A 796 -22.34 -17.37 -2.19
N THR A 797 -21.13 -17.95 -2.16
CA THR A 797 -19.89 -17.21 -2.44
C THR A 797 -19.86 -16.66 -3.88
N VAL A 798 -20.26 -17.45 -4.88
CA VAL A 798 -20.32 -16.99 -6.29
C VAL A 798 -21.39 -15.92 -6.49
N GLU A 799 -22.59 -16.11 -5.93
CA GLU A 799 -23.71 -15.17 -5.98
C GLU A 799 -23.37 -13.85 -5.28
N THR A 800 -22.69 -13.88 -4.13
CA THR A 800 -22.21 -12.69 -3.42
C THR A 800 -21.13 -11.97 -4.21
N ALA A 801 -20.14 -12.67 -4.79
CA ALA A 801 -19.12 -12.04 -5.61
C ALA A 801 -19.71 -11.36 -6.86
N LEU A 802 -20.58 -12.05 -7.60
CA LEU A 802 -21.23 -11.50 -8.79
C LEU A 802 -22.12 -10.29 -8.47
N ARG A 803 -22.88 -10.32 -7.36
CA ARG A 803 -23.65 -9.15 -6.88
C ARG A 803 -22.76 -7.97 -6.54
N LEU A 804 -21.65 -8.19 -5.83
CA LEU A 804 -20.70 -7.15 -5.45
C LEU A 804 -19.94 -6.57 -6.67
N MET A 805 -19.90 -7.29 -7.80
CA MET A 805 -19.42 -6.77 -9.10
C MET A 805 -20.51 -6.10 -9.95
N GLY A 806 -21.78 -6.10 -9.51
CA GLY A 806 -22.91 -5.60 -10.31
C GLY A 806 -23.30 -6.51 -11.49
N LEU A 807 -22.76 -7.73 -11.58
CA LEU A 807 -22.93 -8.66 -12.72
C LEU A 807 -24.22 -9.52 -12.63
N THR A 808 -25.18 -9.13 -11.79
CA THR A 808 -26.48 -9.81 -11.67
C THR A 808 -27.62 -8.83 -11.51
N GLU A 809 -28.58 -8.88 -12.42
CA GLU A 809 -29.88 -8.21 -12.28
C GLU A 809 -30.71 -8.87 -11.17
N THR A 810 -30.47 -8.47 -9.92
CA THR A 810 -31.45 -8.66 -8.84
C THR A 810 -31.61 -7.35 -8.09
N SER A 811 -32.73 -6.67 -8.33
CA SER A 811 -33.19 -5.50 -7.55
C SER A 811 -33.18 -5.80 -6.05
N PRO A 812 -33.07 -4.79 -5.16
CA PRO A 812 -32.98 -4.99 -3.71
C PRO A 812 -34.29 -5.50 -3.09
N GLY A 813 -34.53 -6.81 -3.24
CA GLY A 813 -35.54 -7.59 -2.55
C GLY A 813 -36.31 -8.55 -3.46
N TRP A 814 -36.30 -9.85 -3.13
CA TRP A 814 -37.52 -10.58 -2.75
C TRP A 814 -37.25 -11.97 -2.15
N SER A 815 -38.03 -12.30 -1.11
CA SER A 815 -38.34 -13.59 -0.46
C SER A 815 -37.47 -14.85 -0.64
N SER A 816 -37.29 -15.58 0.47
CA SER A 816 -36.64 -16.91 0.58
C SER A 816 -37.38 -18.09 -0.10
N SER A 817 -38.12 -17.84 -1.17
CA SER A 817 -39.12 -18.77 -1.75
C SER A 817 -38.54 -19.77 -2.75
N ALA A 818 -37.49 -19.38 -3.49
CA ALA A 818 -36.94 -20.19 -4.60
C ALA A 818 -36.40 -21.56 -4.16
N VAL A 819 -35.90 -21.68 -2.92
CA VAL A 819 -35.32 -22.91 -2.35
C VAL A 819 -36.33 -24.07 -2.27
N MET A 820 -37.65 -23.80 -2.28
CA MET A 820 -38.67 -24.84 -2.32
C MET A 820 -39.01 -25.36 -3.74
N GLY A 821 -38.62 -24.66 -4.81
CA GLY A 821 -38.90 -25.08 -6.19
C GLY A 821 -38.21 -26.39 -6.58
N ALA A 822 -36.92 -26.50 -6.25
CA ALA A 822 -36.09 -27.66 -6.59
C ALA A 822 -36.60 -28.98 -5.98
N ARG A 823 -37.22 -28.95 -4.79
CA ARG A 823 -37.74 -30.15 -4.09
C ARG A 823 -38.96 -30.79 -4.75
N ARG A 824 -39.66 -30.14 -5.69
CA ARG A 824 -40.89 -30.69 -6.31
C ARG A 824 -40.73 -31.31 -7.70
N ARG A 825 -39.63 -31.07 -8.42
CA ARG A 825 -39.41 -31.69 -9.76
C ARG A 825 -38.72 -33.06 -9.69
N THR A 826 -37.77 -33.28 -8.77
CA THR A 826 -36.99 -34.53 -8.66
C THR A 826 -37.78 -35.75 -8.15
N ILE A 827 -38.98 -35.55 -7.57
CA ILE A 827 -39.81 -36.62 -7.02
C ILE A 827 -40.79 -37.19 -8.06
N ARG A 828 -41.05 -36.47 -9.17
CA ARG A 828 -42.10 -36.86 -10.15
C ARG A 828 -41.65 -37.86 -11.22
N SER A 829 -40.36 -38.22 -11.27
CA SER A 829 -39.80 -39.20 -12.23
C SER A 829 -39.53 -40.60 -11.65
N ARG A 830 -39.67 -40.79 -10.32
CA ARG A 830 -39.43 -42.10 -9.65
C ARG A 830 -40.58 -42.52 -8.73
N ARG A 831 -41.79 -42.71 -9.29
CA ARG A 831 -42.83 -43.65 -8.81
C ARG A 831 -44.00 -43.78 -9.81
N ARG A 832 -43.75 -44.51 -10.89
CA ARG A 832 -44.79 -45.08 -11.77
C ARG A 832 -44.66 -46.60 -11.78
N SER A 833 -44.78 -47.22 -10.60
CA SER A 833 -44.81 -48.67 -10.40
C SER A 833 -45.42 -49.00 -9.04
N THR A 834 -46.27 -50.04 -8.98
CA THR A 834 -47.01 -50.57 -7.80
C THR A 834 -48.02 -49.61 -7.16
N ALA A 835 -49.11 -50.15 -6.59
CA ALA A 835 -50.26 -49.37 -6.13
C ALA A 835 -51.08 -50.07 -5.03
N ALA A 836 -51.80 -49.26 -4.23
CA ALA A 836 -52.93 -49.62 -3.34
C ALA A 836 -52.63 -50.51 -2.11
N PRO A 837 -53.53 -50.59 -1.09
CA PRO A 837 -54.17 -49.46 -0.39
C PRO A 837 -54.24 -49.64 1.15
N ALA A 838 -55.02 -48.78 1.84
CA ALA A 838 -55.44 -48.82 3.27
C ALA A 838 -54.36 -48.43 4.32
N ALA A 839 -54.69 -47.91 5.51
CA ALA A 839 -55.99 -47.50 6.09
C ALA A 839 -55.83 -46.23 6.99
N ALA A 840 -56.93 -45.73 7.58
CA ALA A 840 -56.99 -44.43 8.28
C ALA A 840 -57.07 -44.51 9.82
N THR A 841 -56.49 -43.52 10.51
CA THR A 841 -56.95 -42.98 11.82
C THR A 841 -56.56 -41.49 11.97
N ARG A 842 -56.82 -40.90 13.14
CA ARG A 842 -57.72 -39.74 13.23
C ARG A 842 -57.73 -39.14 14.65
N GLU A 843 -57.79 -37.80 14.75
CA GLU A 843 -58.09 -37.01 15.98
C GLU A 843 -57.07 -37.17 17.16
N ASN A 844 -56.99 -36.32 18.21
CA ASN A 844 -57.74 -35.12 18.64
C ASN A 844 -56.89 -34.17 19.55
N ARG A 845 -57.32 -32.89 19.73
CA ARG A 845 -57.33 -31.97 20.93
C ARG A 845 -56.21 -32.02 22.05
N THR A 846 -55.86 -31.00 22.88
CA THR A 846 -56.16 -29.54 23.07
C THR A 846 -55.32 -28.88 24.21
N ARG A 847 -55.11 -27.54 24.14
CA ARG A 847 -55.05 -26.50 25.23
C ARG A 847 -53.97 -26.52 26.36
N GLY A 848 -53.64 -25.29 26.84
CA GLY A 848 -52.82 -24.93 28.03
C GLY A 848 -51.48 -24.26 27.64
N SER A 849 -51.14 -22.99 27.87
CA SER A 849 -51.19 -22.09 29.05
C SER A 849 -50.34 -22.60 30.25
N SER A 850 -49.48 -21.82 30.91
CA SER A 850 -49.05 -20.40 30.78
C SER A 850 -47.51 -20.30 31.03
N ARG A 851 -46.79 -19.20 31.33
CA ARG A 851 -47.06 -17.81 31.81
C ARG A 851 -45.84 -16.90 31.47
N ARG A 852 -45.88 -15.59 31.76
CA ARG A 852 -44.75 -14.62 31.64
C ARG A 852 -44.93 -13.48 32.65
N TRP A 853 -43.88 -13.03 33.36
CA TRP A 853 -43.85 -11.76 34.11
C TRP A 853 -42.47 -11.09 34.10
N ARG A 854 -42.39 -9.86 34.64
CA ARG A 854 -41.31 -8.84 34.50
C ARG A 854 -41.26 -7.97 35.78
N ILE A 855 -40.47 -6.88 35.79
CA ILE A 855 -40.41 -5.77 36.80
C ILE A 855 -39.43 -6.06 37.96
N GLY A 856 -38.63 -5.10 38.48
CA GLY A 856 -38.57 -3.65 38.17
C GLY A 856 -37.36 -2.89 38.74
N ARG A 857 -37.46 -1.55 38.79
CA ARG A 857 -36.45 -0.59 39.28
C ARG A 857 -36.69 -0.18 40.74
N SER A 858 -35.65 0.32 41.40
CA SER A 858 -35.74 1.21 42.59
C SER A 858 -34.66 2.31 42.53
N SER A 859 -34.71 3.29 43.44
CA SER A 859 -33.93 4.54 43.37
C SER A 859 -33.41 4.99 44.74
N GLY A 860 -32.23 5.62 44.79
CA GLY A 860 -31.66 6.26 45.98
C GLY A 860 -30.67 7.39 45.64
N ARG A 861 -30.46 8.34 46.55
CA ARG A 861 -29.54 9.48 46.41
C ARG A 861 -28.31 9.33 47.33
N GLY A 862 -27.15 9.85 46.91
CA GLY A 862 -25.95 9.98 47.75
C GLY A 862 -24.87 10.80 47.04
N SER A 863 -24.20 11.70 47.76
CA SER A 863 -23.21 12.65 47.22
C SER A 863 -21.76 12.13 47.32
N PRO A 864 -20.77 12.71 46.60
CA PRO A 864 -19.54 12.01 46.21
C PRO A 864 -18.35 12.19 47.16
N LYS A 865 -17.34 11.31 47.02
CA LYS A 865 -15.95 11.54 47.45
C LYS A 865 -14.92 10.76 46.62
N THR A 866 -13.94 11.51 46.09
CA THR A 866 -12.50 11.17 45.93
C THR A 866 -12.04 9.72 45.75
N GLY A 867 -11.40 9.46 44.59
CA GLY A 867 -9.98 9.10 44.55
C GLY A 867 -9.57 7.62 44.61
N LEU A 868 -9.38 7.03 43.42
CA LEU A 868 -8.09 6.48 42.94
C LEU A 868 -8.16 6.28 41.42
#